data_AF-A0A8H5JJH3-F1
#
_entry.id   AF-A0A8H5JJH3-F1
#
_cell.length_a   1.000
_cell.length_b   1.000
_cell.length_c   1.000
_cell.angle_alpha   90.00
_cell.angle_beta   90.00
_cell.angle_gamma   90.00
#
_symmetry.space_group_name_H-M   'P 1'
#
loop_
_entity.id
_entity.type
_entity.pdbx_description
1 polymer ?
#
loop_
_entity_poly.entity_id
_entity_poly.type
_entity_poly.pdbx_seq_one_letter_code
_entity_poly.pdbx_strand_id
1 'polypeptide(L)'
;MRGSPQAFKHSYTLLVPTTNSPKHSFIFTRGEMAEIVRPALGQHVSIGTLYDARVDQFLPSSILPPNPPQGAVLRSLPSRQHQSGIHQGSSHASRFSAMRIDGNLAASILSGLIDLKGSANFLKDSTLDGDILYGVNRSFFNTYEDVLNLHQSVFRSGMPSGIFLPADRRSTHVVTGVRWGLQSIMTMKHRVDDPDQRAALEVAFQKDLKELDDIARSIYSVDCGDNSLSHRLELDYEFMLYTDIQRDYGIHEETLPLMCRFLQTGPQQITHTLDGAGYPIEYTLLPIHMLRHLMPGGGFVPSPHHPLRAITNVDPLFVLFDDLNSCKEEVEDYRHSLVGREQYVARGHIEEVDTAITRLEAFRDDFQMTLQRITLGIRDGTVDESRLLQLYNVHESSPRKISMIAGQQSDKLRFIEQCLNSGATYIGFNGAYIHERTLSHDPPPYHFLFNNAVLKSSSSWNDQCTALREFLHNPQNQNPVFIVDCDAPSEYRKLEAPIFGPIRTMSKPAIEVSEYRDRSAERRSPARQAEHQQRPQRYIARCDPGEMDFDAPRPAECHLVRIPCPGRSCDSHSSCEWACANCHAPLEFATVTDCIYCDCGSADYNSWDFKCTSDSHGRGFDRYHSDELYRLLTRSKQPDCRNILVLGQTGVGKSTFINSFVNFLTFESFNEAKSAQKLEYRVPCSFSVSHWNSSDPDQELENRTIRVGSGEDEHDGTTGDSATQKTSVYRVTYNGTKYRIIDTPGIGDTRGPEIDNKNIKDIMNTLKRYEELHGILILVKTNEARLTPTIHFCFEELLSHLHHSAVANVVFGFTHTLISNYAPGDALGPLQSFLKGNTTVDLTVSRANSYSFDAKSFHYLAARFQGIRGQDERSSRESWDRSRAETLRLLSYIDNLRPHEIRQTLTMEGAREALGHLMIPMVEVSQEIRKNLSLLEEKMAELNDMRLTGDELRKKLHLERIKVVPTKLEKPRTVCKNKHCCEFKSNSNGEVVPFYRSICHEDCRLPGVTEECVGHPELIKCKAFKETKDKSCRSCKHIWQEHMHFFYELTESKVRVKDKDVERRLRDNASDMALRQEGIERVQQLEREYRSEQKQLRKATAQFVAYLREHSANAFNDATEKYYDQLIKIETGKISSERTTE
;
A
#
# COMPACT_ATOMS: atom_id res chain seq x y z
N MET A 1 32.11 -33.57 -27.11
CA MET A 1 31.23 -34.61 -26.54
C MET A 1 30.66 -34.07 -25.24
N ARG A 2 29.42 -33.57 -25.25
CA ARG A 2 28.76 -32.95 -24.10
C ARG A 2 27.46 -33.73 -23.86
N GLY A 3 27.40 -34.46 -22.75
CA GLY A 3 26.21 -35.13 -22.27
C GLY A 3 25.44 -34.20 -21.34
N SER A 4 24.18 -33.95 -21.66
CA SER A 4 23.23 -33.16 -20.88
C SER A 4 22.63 -34.00 -19.73
N PRO A 5 22.22 -33.41 -18.58
CA PRO A 5 21.63 -34.17 -17.49
C PRO A 5 20.18 -34.57 -17.81
N GLN A 6 19.87 -35.86 -17.71
CA GLN A 6 18.52 -36.40 -17.84
C GLN A 6 17.69 -36.07 -16.59
N ALA A 7 16.58 -35.36 -16.77
CA ALA A 7 15.53 -35.24 -15.76
C ALA A 7 14.77 -36.57 -15.66
N PHE A 8 14.84 -37.23 -14.49
CA PHE A 8 14.06 -38.42 -14.18
C PHE A 8 12.57 -38.04 -14.04
N LYS A 9 11.77 -38.31 -15.08
CA LYS A 9 10.31 -38.46 -14.93
C LYS A 9 10.02 -39.89 -14.46
N HIS A 10 9.59 -40.06 -13.22
CA HIS A 10 8.99 -41.31 -12.77
C HIS A 10 7.54 -41.37 -13.25
N SER A 11 7.31 -42.13 -14.33
CA SER A 11 6.00 -42.65 -14.70
C SER A 11 5.74 -43.92 -13.89
N TYR A 12 4.73 -43.90 -13.01
CA TYR A 12 4.20 -45.13 -12.43
C TYR A 12 3.37 -45.86 -13.50
N THR A 13 3.95 -46.90 -14.08
CA THR A 13 3.21 -47.91 -14.84
C THR A 13 2.96 -49.09 -13.90
N LEU A 14 1.75 -49.22 -13.38
CA LEU A 14 1.32 -50.44 -12.69
C LEU A 14 1.17 -51.55 -13.73
N LEU A 15 2.15 -52.45 -13.79
CA LEU A 15 2.05 -53.74 -14.44
C LEU A 15 1.18 -54.65 -13.56
N VAL A 16 -0.03 -54.98 -14.03
CA VAL A 16 -0.85 -56.05 -13.44
C VAL A 16 -0.56 -57.34 -14.24
N PRO A 17 -0.22 -58.47 -13.60
CA PRO A 17 0.04 -59.72 -14.31
C PRO A 17 -1.26 -60.31 -14.87
N THR A 18 -1.19 -60.76 -16.12
CA THR A 18 -2.27 -61.37 -16.90
C THR A 18 -2.69 -62.73 -16.35
N THR A 19 -3.97 -62.90 -15.99
CA THR A 19 -4.69 -64.19 -16.09
C THR A 19 -6.16 -63.97 -16.50
N ASN A 20 -6.67 -64.90 -17.32
CA ASN A 20 -7.91 -64.85 -18.11
C ASN A 20 -9.24 -64.70 -17.31
N SER A 21 -10.14 -63.78 -17.73
CA SER A 21 -11.63 -63.88 -17.82
C SER A 21 -12.29 -62.46 -17.80
N PRO A 22 -13.55 -62.28 -18.29
CA PRO A 22 -13.89 -61.13 -19.13
C PRO A 22 -14.35 -59.84 -18.40
N LYS A 23 -13.80 -58.73 -18.89
CA LYS A 23 -14.31 -57.34 -19.01
C LYS A 23 -15.50 -56.90 -18.14
N HIS A 24 -15.19 -56.15 -17.08
CA HIS A 24 -15.90 -54.92 -16.73
C HIS A 24 -14.87 -53.82 -16.41
N SER A 25 -14.46 -53.07 -17.43
CA SER A 25 -13.65 -51.86 -17.26
C SER A 25 -14.58 -50.70 -16.92
N PHE A 26 -14.61 -50.27 -15.67
CA PHE A 26 -15.23 -49.00 -15.28
C PHE A 26 -14.34 -47.85 -15.75
N ILE A 27 -14.81 -47.07 -16.72
CA ILE A 27 -14.17 -45.85 -17.19
C ILE A 27 -14.62 -44.72 -16.26
N PHE A 28 -13.74 -44.27 -15.35
CA PHE A 28 -13.96 -43.05 -14.59
C PHE A 28 -13.58 -41.84 -15.45
N THR A 29 -14.49 -40.87 -15.58
CA THR A 29 -14.23 -39.58 -16.22
C THR A 29 -13.30 -38.75 -15.35
N ARG A 30 -12.42 -37.96 -16.00
CA ARG A 30 -11.28 -37.24 -15.43
C ARG A 30 -11.63 -36.08 -14.47
N GLY A 31 -12.82 -36.09 -13.87
CA GLY A 31 -13.35 -35.05 -12.99
C GLY A 31 -13.96 -35.53 -11.66
N GLU A 32 -13.98 -36.84 -11.37
CA GLU A 32 -14.31 -37.36 -10.03
C GLU A 32 -13.02 -37.46 -9.21
N MET A 33 -12.91 -36.69 -8.12
CA MET A 33 -11.67 -36.44 -7.37
C MET A 33 -10.92 -37.73 -6.97
N ALA A 34 -9.63 -37.76 -7.29
CA ALA A 34 -8.70 -38.85 -7.04
C ALA A 34 -8.37 -39.03 -5.54
N GLU A 35 -7.90 -40.23 -5.17
CA GLU A 35 -7.33 -40.58 -3.87
C GLU A 35 -6.35 -39.49 -3.35
N ILE A 36 -6.48 -39.09 -2.08
CA ILE A 36 -5.66 -38.04 -1.46
C ILE A 36 -4.55 -38.69 -0.63
N VAL A 37 -3.31 -38.26 -0.85
CA VAL A 37 -2.16 -38.60 0.01
C VAL A 37 -1.88 -37.42 0.92
N ARG A 38 -1.92 -37.64 2.23
CA ARG A 38 -1.82 -36.60 3.25
C ARG A 38 -0.69 -36.91 4.24
N PRO A 39 0.28 -36.00 4.47
CA PRO A 39 1.23 -36.14 5.57
C PRO A 39 0.54 -36.33 6.93
N ALA A 40 1.12 -37.15 7.80
CA ALA A 40 0.53 -37.44 9.10
C ALA A 40 0.65 -36.27 10.08
N LEU A 41 1.71 -35.47 9.96
CA LEU A 41 2.00 -34.27 10.78
C LEU A 41 1.94 -34.53 12.29
N GLY A 42 2.32 -35.74 12.71
CA GLY A 42 2.31 -36.18 14.11
C GLY A 42 0.95 -36.65 14.65
N GLN A 43 -0.09 -36.69 13.80
CA GLN A 43 -1.40 -37.28 14.12
C GLN A 43 -1.38 -38.80 13.93
N HIS A 44 -1.95 -39.52 14.90
CA HIS A 44 -1.95 -40.98 14.93
C HIS A 44 -3.39 -41.51 14.89
N VAL A 45 -3.77 -42.15 13.77
CA VAL A 45 -5.09 -42.74 13.56
C VAL A 45 -4.98 -44.10 12.90
N SER A 46 -5.93 -44.98 13.17
CA SER A 46 -5.99 -46.32 12.58
C SER A 46 -6.57 -46.30 11.17
N ILE A 47 -6.28 -47.34 10.37
CA ILE A 47 -7.00 -47.60 9.13
C ILE A 47 -8.51 -47.71 9.41
N GLY A 48 -9.32 -47.21 8.49
CA GLY A 48 -10.78 -47.16 8.61
C GLY A 48 -11.32 -45.92 9.31
N THR A 49 -10.47 -45.10 9.94
CA THR A 49 -10.88 -43.83 10.57
C THR A 49 -11.48 -42.89 9.53
N LEU A 50 -12.60 -42.25 9.87
CA LEU A 50 -13.24 -41.26 9.01
C LEU A 50 -12.53 -39.91 9.08
N TYR A 51 -12.57 -39.15 7.99
CA TYR A 51 -11.93 -37.84 7.85
C TYR A 51 -12.90 -36.81 7.27
N ASP A 52 -12.89 -35.59 7.82
CA ASP A 52 -13.62 -34.45 7.28
C ASP A 52 -12.65 -33.44 6.64
N ALA A 53 -12.47 -33.56 5.32
CA ALA A 53 -11.70 -32.64 4.50
C ALA A 53 -12.21 -31.19 4.48
N ARG A 54 -13.40 -30.88 5.02
CA ARG A 54 -13.86 -29.48 5.15
C ARG A 54 -13.10 -28.74 6.25
N VAL A 55 -12.85 -29.43 7.36
CA VAL A 55 -12.18 -28.89 8.54
C VAL A 55 -10.77 -29.46 8.73
N ASP A 56 -10.34 -30.37 7.85
CA ASP A 56 -9.08 -31.13 7.92
C ASP A 56 -8.88 -31.89 9.25
N GLN A 57 -9.94 -32.55 9.73
CA GLN A 57 -9.95 -33.30 10.99
C GLN A 57 -10.25 -34.78 10.79
N PHE A 58 -9.52 -35.63 11.51
CA PHE A 58 -9.90 -37.03 11.71
C PHE A 58 -11.04 -37.11 12.73
N LEU A 59 -12.05 -37.90 12.40
CA LEU A 59 -13.24 -38.11 13.21
C LEU A 59 -13.02 -39.32 14.13
N PRO A 60 -13.69 -39.38 15.30
CA PRO A 60 -13.59 -40.53 16.22
C PRO A 60 -14.27 -41.80 15.66
N SER A 61 -15.06 -41.67 14.60
CA SER A 61 -15.77 -42.77 13.93
C SER A 61 -14.86 -43.56 12.99
N SER A 62 -15.06 -44.88 12.88
CA SER A 62 -14.33 -45.76 11.96
C SER A 62 -15.28 -46.72 11.23
N ILE A 63 -14.95 -47.08 9.99
CA ILE A 63 -15.65 -48.13 9.24
C ILE A 63 -15.24 -49.54 9.69
N LEU A 64 -14.14 -49.67 10.43
CA LEU A 64 -13.67 -50.93 10.99
C LEU A 64 -14.07 -51.02 12.47
N PRO A 65 -14.46 -52.22 12.95
CA PRO A 65 -14.60 -52.43 14.38
C PRO A 65 -13.23 -52.30 15.09
N PRO A 66 -13.19 -52.06 16.41
CA PRO A 66 -11.94 -51.91 17.17
C PRO A 66 -10.95 -53.05 16.97
N ASN A 67 -11.45 -54.27 16.76
CA ASN A 67 -10.65 -55.44 16.39
C ASN A 67 -11.04 -55.88 14.98
N PRO A 68 -10.34 -55.42 13.94
CA PRO A 68 -10.68 -55.77 12.57
C PRO A 68 -10.43 -57.27 12.29
N PRO A 69 -11.26 -57.93 11.47
CA PRO A 69 -11.08 -59.34 11.14
C PRO A 69 -9.76 -59.58 10.39
N GLN A 70 -9.21 -60.78 10.57
CA GLN A 70 -7.91 -61.15 9.98
C GLN A 70 -7.95 -61.01 8.44
N GLY A 71 -6.96 -60.31 7.88
CA GLY A 71 -6.86 -60.04 6.44
C GLY A 71 -7.59 -58.77 5.95
N ALA A 72 -8.27 -58.04 6.85
CA ALA A 72 -8.90 -56.76 6.53
C ALA A 72 -7.87 -55.67 6.23
N VAL A 73 -6.70 -55.76 6.85
CA VAL A 73 -5.54 -54.91 6.58
C VAL A 73 -4.42 -55.78 6.01
N LEU A 74 -3.89 -55.39 4.86
CA LEU A 74 -2.74 -56.00 4.22
C LEU A 74 -1.49 -55.19 4.58
N ARG A 75 -0.47 -55.89 5.07
CA ARG A 75 0.83 -55.29 5.38
C ARG A 75 1.83 -55.64 4.28
N SER A 76 2.53 -54.63 3.77
CA SER A 76 3.62 -54.78 2.80
C SER A 76 4.89 -54.08 3.25
N LEU A 77 6.05 -54.59 2.84
CA LEU A 77 7.32 -53.91 3.03
C LEU A 77 7.50 -52.81 1.98
N PRO A 78 8.06 -51.65 2.34
CA PRO A 78 8.25 -50.53 1.42
C PRO A 78 9.37 -50.85 0.42
N SER A 79 9.25 -50.32 -0.79
CA SER A 79 10.24 -50.52 -1.88
C SER A 79 11.64 -50.00 -1.53
N ARG A 80 11.74 -48.98 -0.66
CA ARG A 80 12.99 -48.43 -0.14
C ARG A 80 12.84 -48.12 1.35
N GLN A 81 13.68 -48.75 2.16
CA GLN A 81 13.68 -48.58 3.61
C GLN A 81 14.19 -47.19 4.03
N HIS A 82 15.23 -46.67 3.37
CA HIS A 82 15.77 -45.34 3.64
C HIS A 82 15.61 -44.42 2.42
N GLN A 83 15.18 -43.18 2.66
CA GLN A 83 15.06 -42.14 1.64
C GLN A 83 15.42 -40.79 2.25
N SER A 84 16.14 -39.94 1.51
CA SER A 84 16.37 -38.55 1.90
C SER A 84 16.22 -37.60 0.71
N GLY A 85 16.08 -36.31 0.99
CA GLY A 85 16.16 -35.25 0.00
C GLY A 85 16.42 -33.90 0.65
N ILE A 86 16.97 -32.98 -0.14
CA ILE A 86 17.32 -31.63 0.32
C ILE A 86 16.46 -30.54 -0.30
N HIS A 87 16.29 -29.48 0.48
CA HIS A 87 15.64 -28.23 0.07
C HIS A 87 16.43 -27.05 0.63
N GLN A 88 16.43 -25.94 -0.10
CA GLN A 88 17.11 -24.70 0.29
C GLN A 88 16.08 -23.58 0.43
N GLY A 89 16.22 -22.76 1.47
CA GLY A 89 15.37 -21.61 1.76
C GLY A 89 14.62 -21.69 3.08
N SER A 90 14.53 -20.55 3.77
CA SER A 90 13.92 -20.38 5.09
C SER A 90 12.45 -19.96 5.05
N SER A 91 11.92 -19.51 3.91
CA SER A 91 10.53 -19.04 3.80
C SER A 91 9.50 -20.13 4.08
N HIS A 92 8.30 -19.74 4.53
CA HIS A 92 7.19 -20.68 4.69
C HIS A 92 6.93 -21.45 3.38
N ALA A 93 6.93 -20.79 2.23
CA ALA A 93 6.76 -21.46 0.94
C ALA A 93 7.80 -22.59 0.71
N SER A 94 9.08 -22.32 1.02
CA SER A 94 10.15 -23.31 0.91
C SER A 94 10.00 -24.47 1.91
N ARG A 95 9.64 -24.18 3.17
CA ARG A 95 9.43 -25.21 4.20
C ARG A 95 8.23 -26.11 3.89
N PHE A 96 7.12 -25.55 3.43
CA PHE A 96 5.92 -26.31 3.05
C PHE A 96 6.19 -27.16 1.81
N SER A 97 6.95 -26.63 0.85
CA SER A 97 7.42 -27.38 -0.32
C SER A 97 8.34 -28.56 0.07
N ALA A 98 9.25 -28.37 1.03
CA ALA A 98 10.09 -29.45 1.57
C ALA A 98 9.26 -30.59 2.20
N MET A 99 8.13 -30.24 2.81
CA MET A 99 7.17 -31.19 3.37
C MET A 99 6.21 -31.79 2.34
N ARG A 100 6.25 -31.32 1.08
CA ARG A 100 5.31 -31.70 -0.01
C ARG A 100 3.84 -31.43 0.35
N ILE A 101 3.60 -30.31 1.01
CA ILE A 101 2.27 -29.87 1.43
C ILE A 101 1.66 -29.02 0.31
N ASP A 102 0.44 -29.36 -0.12
CA ASP A 102 -0.29 -28.58 -1.12
C ASP A 102 -0.95 -27.32 -0.52
N GLY A 103 -1.47 -26.44 -1.39
CA GLY A 103 -2.11 -25.20 -0.95
C GLY A 103 -3.32 -25.40 -0.03
N ASN A 104 -4.08 -26.49 -0.21
CA ASN A 104 -5.25 -26.75 0.61
C ASN A 104 -4.86 -27.14 2.04
N LEU A 105 -3.92 -28.07 2.20
CA LEU A 105 -3.40 -28.45 3.52
C LEU A 105 -2.59 -27.30 4.14
N ALA A 106 -1.87 -26.52 3.33
CA ALA A 106 -1.13 -25.35 3.79
C ALA A 106 -2.05 -24.32 4.46
N ALA A 107 -3.19 -24.01 3.85
CA ALA A 107 -4.18 -23.10 4.43
C ALA A 107 -4.68 -23.58 5.80
N SER A 108 -4.84 -24.89 6.00
CA SER A 108 -5.24 -25.44 7.30
C SER A 108 -4.16 -25.35 8.37
N ILE A 109 -2.91 -25.51 7.98
CA ILE A 109 -1.78 -25.35 8.91
C ILE A 109 -1.64 -23.87 9.30
N LEU A 110 -1.62 -22.96 8.33
CA LEU A 110 -1.50 -21.51 8.58
C LEU A 110 -2.65 -20.95 9.41
N SER A 111 -3.87 -21.46 9.22
CA SER A 111 -5.06 -21.07 10.00
C SER A 111 -5.15 -21.72 11.39
N GLY A 112 -4.20 -22.59 11.75
CA GLY A 112 -4.21 -23.27 13.04
C GLY A 112 -5.27 -24.37 13.19
N LEU A 113 -5.83 -24.88 12.09
CA LEU A 113 -6.76 -26.03 12.13
C LEU A 113 -6.07 -27.35 12.50
N ILE A 114 -4.75 -27.44 12.31
CA ILE A 114 -3.96 -28.65 12.54
C ILE A 114 -2.91 -28.39 13.60
N ASP A 115 -2.95 -29.19 14.66
CA ASP A 115 -1.92 -29.21 15.70
C ASP A 115 -0.71 -30.03 15.22
N LEU A 116 0.38 -29.35 14.89
CA LEU A 116 1.61 -29.97 14.39
C LEU A 116 2.43 -30.57 15.52
N LYS A 117 2.90 -31.82 15.34
CA LYS A 117 3.75 -32.54 16.30
C LYS A 117 4.87 -33.30 15.61
N GLY A 118 5.87 -33.69 16.39
CA GLY A 118 6.99 -34.51 15.89
C GLY A 118 7.84 -33.72 14.91
N SER A 119 8.19 -34.36 13.79
CA SER A 119 8.93 -33.71 12.71
C SER A 119 8.20 -32.51 12.11
N ALA A 120 6.86 -32.43 12.21
CA ALA A 120 6.08 -31.32 11.67
C ALA A 120 6.25 -29.99 12.44
N ASN A 121 6.83 -30.02 13.65
CA ASN A 121 7.20 -28.80 14.37
C ASN A 121 8.21 -27.94 13.59
N PHE A 122 8.93 -28.52 12.63
CA PHE A 122 9.74 -27.79 11.65
C PHE A 122 8.98 -26.65 10.95
N LEU A 123 7.68 -26.81 10.70
CA LEU A 123 6.87 -25.77 10.07
C LEU A 123 6.54 -24.59 11.00
N LYS A 124 6.79 -24.72 12.31
CA LYS A 124 6.64 -23.67 13.32
C LYS A 124 7.93 -22.88 13.56
N ASP A 125 9.09 -23.36 13.10
CA ASP A 125 10.35 -22.61 13.21
C ASP A 125 10.15 -21.24 12.54
N SER A 126 10.49 -20.14 13.20
CA SER A 126 10.22 -18.78 12.71
C SER A 126 11.40 -18.17 11.97
N THR A 127 12.59 -18.78 12.00
CA THR A 127 13.83 -18.13 11.57
C THR A 127 13.77 -17.56 10.15
N LEU A 128 13.73 -16.23 10.06
CA LEU A 128 13.70 -15.46 8.82
C LEU A 128 14.63 -14.26 8.94
N ASP A 129 15.93 -14.55 8.97
CA ASP A 129 16.96 -13.53 8.82
C ASP A 129 17.42 -13.49 7.36
N GLY A 130 17.43 -12.28 6.78
CA GLY A 130 17.97 -12.04 5.44
C GLY A 130 19.44 -12.43 5.33
N ASP A 131 20.17 -12.43 6.45
CA ASP A 131 21.59 -12.74 6.54
C ASP A 131 21.85 -14.20 6.96
N ILE A 132 20.88 -15.11 6.87
CA ILE A 132 21.09 -16.53 7.14
C ILE A 132 20.90 -17.38 5.88
N LEU A 133 21.88 -18.26 5.61
CA LEU A 133 21.74 -19.36 4.66
C LEU A 133 21.09 -20.55 5.36
N TYR A 134 19.97 -21.02 4.80
CA TYR A 134 19.12 -22.05 5.42
C TYR A 134 18.92 -23.25 4.51
N GLY A 135 19.22 -24.43 5.05
CA GLY A 135 19.22 -25.69 4.33
C GLY A 135 18.49 -26.76 5.12
N VAL A 136 17.79 -27.64 4.40
CA VAL A 136 16.93 -28.67 4.98
C VAL A 136 17.25 -30.00 4.35
N ASN A 137 17.46 -31.02 5.17
CA ASN A 137 17.46 -32.41 4.76
C ASN A 137 16.28 -33.15 5.39
N ARG A 138 15.38 -33.68 4.56
CA ARG A 138 14.25 -34.50 4.97
C ARG A 138 14.60 -35.96 4.75
N SER A 139 14.67 -36.73 5.82
CA SER A 139 15.03 -38.15 5.83
C SER A 139 13.89 -39.02 6.38
N PHE A 140 13.77 -40.23 5.81
CA PHE A 140 12.76 -41.22 6.16
C PHE A 140 13.40 -42.58 6.40
N PHE A 141 12.96 -43.24 7.45
CA PHE A 141 13.18 -44.67 7.67
C PHE A 141 11.81 -45.37 7.68
N ASN A 142 11.43 -46.02 6.58
CA ASN A 142 10.16 -46.72 6.43
C ASN A 142 10.24 -48.13 7.03
N THR A 143 9.23 -48.53 7.80
CA THR A 143 9.13 -49.89 8.38
C THR A 143 8.22 -50.77 7.52
N TYR A 144 6.95 -50.43 7.40
CA TYR A 144 5.95 -51.12 6.59
C TYR A 144 4.82 -50.18 6.14
N GLU A 145 4.01 -50.65 5.19
CA GLU A 145 2.78 -50.00 4.73
C GLU A 145 1.60 -50.91 5.03
N ASP A 146 0.58 -50.36 5.69
CA ASP A 146 -0.68 -51.04 5.92
C ASP A 146 -1.74 -50.46 4.95
N VAL A 147 -2.48 -51.33 4.27
CA VAL A 147 -3.53 -50.96 3.29
C VAL A 147 -4.81 -51.75 3.54
N LEU A 148 -5.95 -51.08 3.47
CA LEU A 148 -7.28 -51.66 3.64
C LEU A 148 -7.62 -52.61 2.47
N ASN A 149 -7.94 -53.86 2.79
CA ASN A 149 -8.35 -54.87 1.82
C ASN A 149 -9.82 -54.74 1.44
N LEU A 150 -10.13 -53.83 0.53
CA LEU A 150 -11.50 -53.60 0.05
C LEU A 150 -12.10 -54.81 -0.71
N HIS A 151 -11.28 -55.80 -1.10
CA HIS A 151 -11.73 -56.97 -1.85
C HIS A 151 -12.17 -58.15 -0.98
N GLN A 152 -11.95 -58.11 0.33
CA GLN A 152 -12.26 -59.22 1.24
C GLN A 152 -13.77 -59.44 1.41
N SER A 153 -14.18 -60.70 1.60
CA SER A 153 -15.59 -61.12 1.73
C SER A 153 -16.35 -60.46 2.89
N VAL A 154 -15.66 -59.92 3.90
CA VAL A 154 -16.26 -59.18 5.03
C VAL A 154 -17.04 -57.95 4.54
N PHE A 155 -16.58 -57.28 3.49
CA PHE A 155 -17.30 -56.16 2.86
C PHE A 155 -18.35 -56.60 1.83
N ARG A 156 -18.34 -57.88 1.41
CA ARG A 156 -19.33 -58.48 0.50
C ARG A 156 -20.49 -59.19 1.21
N SER A 157 -20.31 -59.59 2.47
CA SER A 157 -21.28 -60.41 3.24
C SER A 157 -22.26 -59.60 4.07
N GLY A 158 -22.32 -58.28 3.85
CA GLY A 158 -23.18 -57.37 4.60
C GLY A 158 -22.54 -57.04 5.94
N MET A 159 -21.96 -55.84 6.04
CA MET A 159 -21.66 -55.23 7.34
C MET A 159 -22.95 -55.24 8.18
N PRO A 160 -22.89 -55.57 9.49
CA PRO A 160 -24.05 -55.44 10.37
C PRO A 160 -24.65 -54.06 10.17
N SER A 161 -25.98 -53.99 10.01
CA SER A 161 -26.77 -52.84 9.54
C SER A 161 -26.76 -51.60 10.47
N GLY A 162 -25.66 -51.33 11.17
CA GLY A 162 -25.48 -50.22 12.10
C GLY A 162 -24.11 -49.52 12.06
N ILE A 163 -23.18 -49.87 11.16
CA ILE A 163 -21.83 -49.25 11.13
C ILE A 163 -21.83 -47.87 10.45
N PHE A 164 -22.62 -47.68 9.38
CA PHE A 164 -23.00 -46.33 8.95
C PHE A 164 -24.21 -45.90 9.78
N LEU A 165 -23.95 -45.43 11.01
CA LEU A 165 -24.96 -44.62 11.69
C LEU A 165 -25.39 -43.50 10.70
N PRO A 166 -26.70 -43.25 10.50
CA PRO A 166 -27.20 -42.13 9.70
C PRO A 166 -26.76 -40.74 10.22
N ALA A 167 -25.91 -40.70 11.26
CA ALA A 167 -25.56 -39.54 12.06
C ALA A 167 -24.32 -38.78 11.58
N ASP A 168 -23.37 -39.41 10.86
CA ASP A 168 -22.11 -38.73 10.53
C ASP A 168 -22.15 -38.01 9.18
N ARG A 169 -22.97 -36.93 9.09
CA ARG A 169 -23.00 -36.02 7.93
C ARG A 169 -21.66 -35.29 7.71
N ARG A 170 -20.69 -35.45 8.62
CA ARG A 170 -19.40 -34.76 8.63
C ARG A 170 -18.30 -35.53 7.87
N SER A 171 -18.41 -36.84 7.71
CA SER A 171 -17.37 -37.62 7.06
C SER A 171 -17.33 -37.39 5.54
N THR A 172 -16.15 -37.13 4.97
CA THR A 172 -15.95 -37.00 3.51
C THR A 172 -15.03 -38.09 2.95
N HIS A 173 -14.01 -38.50 3.72
CA HIS A 173 -13.04 -39.52 3.33
C HIS A 173 -12.86 -40.57 4.43
N VAL A 174 -12.21 -41.67 4.10
CA VAL A 174 -11.79 -42.72 5.02
C VAL A 174 -10.33 -43.05 4.83
N VAL A 175 -9.60 -43.33 5.92
CA VAL A 175 -8.21 -43.78 5.87
C VAL A 175 -8.16 -45.21 5.31
N THR A 176 -7.57 -45.39 4.13
CA THR A 176 -7.39 -46.69 3.47
C THR A 176 -5.96 -47.16 3.48
N GLY A 177 -4.98 -46.29 3.74
CA GLY A 177 -3.57 -46.66 3.81
C GLY A 177 -2.80 -45.83 4.82
N VAL A 178 -1.77 -46.43 5.42
CA VAL A 178 -0.83 -45.77 6.32
C VAL A 178 0.57 -46.25 6.00
N ARG A 179 1.49 -45.30 5.79
CA ARG A 179 2.93 -45.58 5.74
C ARG A 179 3.55 -45.33 7.09
N TRP A 180 4.19 -46.36 7.65
CA TRP A 180 4.81 -46.33 8.96
C TRP A 180 6.32 -46.19 8.86
N GLY A 181 6.91 -45.53 9.86
CA GLY A 181 8.34 -45.38 9.98
C GLY A 181 8.76 -44.25 10.90
N LEU A 182 9.85 -43.58 10.54
CA LEU A 182 10.37 -42.41 11.24
C LEU A 182 10.70 -41.34 10.20
N GLN A 183 10.10 -40.16 10.34
CA GLN A 183 10.52 -38.98 9.61
C GLN A 183 11.44 -38.15 10.51
N SER A 184 12.49 -37.61 9.90
CA SER A 184 13.41 -36.68 10.55
C SER A 184 13.81 -35.57 9.59
N ILE A 185 13.86 -34.35 10.09
CA ILE A 185 14.20 -33.14 9.34
C ILE A 185 15.40 -32.51 10.04
N MET A 186 16.53 -32.51 9.35
CA MET A 186 17.73 -31.80 9.80
C MET A 186 17.74 -30.43 9.13
N THR A 187 18.00 -29.38 9.89
CA THR A 187 18.20 -28.04 9.37
C THR A 187 19.63 -27.61 9.66
N MET A 188 20.25 -26.92 8.72
CA MET A 188 21.54 -26.29 8.88
C MET A 188 21.42 -24.79 8.58
N LYS A 189 21.88 -23.96 9.52
CA LYS A 189 21.84 -22.51 9.45
C LYS A 189 23.26 -21.96 9.49
N HIS A 190 23.57 -21.01 8.62
CA HIS A 190 24.85 -20.28 8.63
C HIS A 190 24.59 -18.78 8.51
N ARG A 191 25.15 -17.99 9.43
CA ARG A 191 25.03 -16.53 9.43
C ARG A 191 26.05 -15.90 8.48
N VAL A 192 25.61 -14.92 7.71
CA VAL A 192 26.40 -14.13 6.77
C VAL A 192 26.72 -12.80 7.45
N ASP A 193 27.91 -12.70 8.04
CA ASP A 193 28.33 -11.48 8.74
C ASP A 193 28.74 -10.36 7.75
N ASP A 194 29.21 -10.73 6.56
CA ASP A 194 29.67 -9.80 5.52
C ASP A 194 28.86 -9.99 4.22
N PRO A 195 27.96 -9.03 3.87
CA PRO A 195 27.13 -9.10 2.67
C PRO A 195 27.93 -9.23 1.37
N ASP A 196 29.16 -8.69 1.32
CA ASP A 196 30.01 -8.74 0.12
C ASP A 196 30.51 -10.16 -0.17
N GLN A 197 30.57 -11.03 0.84
CA GLN A 197 30.99 -12.42 0.73
C GLN A 197 29.84 -13.39 0.46
N ARG A 198 28.59 -12.92 0.49
CA ARG A 198 27.38 -13.75 0.39
C ARG A 198 27.41 -14.71 -0.80
N ALA A 199 27.79 -14.24 -1.98
CA ALA A 199 27.82 -15.07 -3.18
C ALA A 199 28.83 -16.24 -3.10
N ALA A 200 29.96 -16.04 -2.41
CA ALA A 200 30.95 -17.10 -2.20
C ALA A 200 30.46 -18.10 -1.13
N LEU A 201 29.89 -17.59 -0.03
CA LEU A 201 29.31 -18.41 1.03
C LEU A 201 28.13 -19.24 0.52
N GLU A 202 27.28 -18.72 -0.37
CA GLU A 202 26.16 -19.45 -1.00
C GLU A 202 26.64 -20.66 -1.81
N VAL A 203 27.79 -20.55 -2.49
CA VAL A 203 28.38 -21.67 -3.25
C VAL A 203 28.92 -22.75 -2.31
N ALA A 204 29.65 -22.35 -1.26
CA ALA A 204 30.14 -23.28 -0.23
C ALA A 204 28.97 -23.98 0.49
N PHE A 205 27.95 -23.21 0.88
CA PHE A 205 26.71 -23.70 1.49
C PHE A 205 26.01 -24.76 0.63
N GLN A 206 25.88 -24.50 -0.68
CA GLN A 206 25.21 -25.46 -1.57
C GLN A 206 25.99 -26.77 -1.74
N LYS A 207 27.32 -26.71 -1.64
CA LYS A 207 28.19 -27.89 -1.63
C LYS A 207 28.03 -28.67 -0.31
N ASP A 208 28.07 -27.98 0.82
CA ASP A 208 27.90 -28.56 2.15
C ASP A 208 26.51 -29.18 2.34
N LEU A 209 25.44 -28.57 1.81
CA LEU A 209 24.09 -29.12 1.86
C LEU A 209 23.98 -30.44 1.05
N LYS A 210 24.70 -30.56 -0.07
CA LYS A 210 24.80 -31.82 -0.83
C LYS A 210 25.60 -32.86 -0.06
N GLU A 211 26.68 -32.46 0.59
CA GLU A 211 27.48 -33.32 1.44
C GLU A 211 26.65 -33.88 2.61
N LEU A 212 25.83 -33.03 3.25
CA LEU A 212 24.87 -33.45 4.27
C LEU A 212 23.88 -34.49 3.73
N ASP A 213 23.37 -34.32 2.52
CA ASP A 213 22.48 -35.32 1.91
C ASP A 213 23.20 -36.64 1.60
N ASP A 214 24.45 -36.58 1.16
CA ASP A 214 25.27 -37.77 0.91
C ASP A 214 25.53 -38.54 2.22
N ILE A 215 25.81 -37.82 3.31
CA ILE A 215 25.92 -38.37 4.67
C ILE A 215 24.57 -38.97 5.09
N ALA A 216 23.46 -38.25 4.93
CA ALA A 216 22.13 -38.72 5.30
C ALA A 216 21.76 -40.01 4.52
N ARG A 217 21.98 -40.05 3.20
CA ARG A 217 21.72 -41.25 2.37
C ARG A 217 22.51 -42.47 2.81
N SER A 218 23.69 -42.26 3.38
CA SER A 218 24.62 -43.30 3.85
C SER A 218 24.65 -43.44 5.37
N ILE A 219 23.71 -42.85 6.10
CA ILE A 219 23.76 -42.65 7.55
C ILE A 219 24.02 -43.94 8.33
N TYR A 220 23.49 -45.08 7.89
CA TYR A 220 23.65 -46.38 8.56
C TYR A 220 24.96 -47.12 8.23
N SER A 221 25.79 -46.57 7.34
CA SER A 221 27.08 -47.12 6.92
C SER A 221 28.28 -46.22 7.27
N VAL A 222 28.01 -45.02 7.75
CA VAL A 222 29.02 -44.01 8.10
C VAL A 222 29.37 -44.14 9.59
N ASP A 223 30.64 -43.98 9.94
CA ASP A 223 31.05 -43.88 11.35
C ASP A 223 30.76 -42.47 11.88
N CYS A 224 29.78 -42.35 12.77
CA CYS A 224 29.37 -41.09 13.40
C CYS A 224 30.02 -40.86 14.77
N GLY A 225 31.00 -41.69 15.16
CA GLY A 225 31.78 -41.52 16.39
C GLY A 225 32.95 -40.53 16.26
N ASP A 226 33.29 -40.11 15.05
CA ASP A 226 34.47 -39.30 14.75
C ASP A 226 34.10 -37.85 14.37
N ASN A 227 34.83 -36.87 14.90
CA ASN A 227 34.71 -35.45 14.55
C ASN A 227 35.11 -35.16 13.10
N SER A 228 35.70 -36.14 12.39
CA SER A 228 35.99 -36.05 10.95
C SER A 228 34.79 -35.72 10.07
N LEU A 229 33.56 -36.04 10.51
CA LEU A 229 32.34 -35.64 9.79
C LEU A 229 32.14 -34.13 9.73
N SER A 230 32.46 -33.40 10.81
CA SER A 230 32.37 -31.94 10.83
C SER A 230 33.37 -31.31 9.86
N HIS A 231 34.56 -31.92 9.71
CA HIS A 231 35.59 -31.46 8.77
C HIS A 231 35.26 -31.69 7.29
N ARG A 232 34.16 -32.40 6.97
CA ARG A 232 33.67 -32.55 5.59
C ARG A 232 32.92 -31.32 5.11
N LEU A 233 32.41 -30.52 6.05
CA LEU A 233 31.74 -29.26 5.76
C LEU A 233 32.76 -28.12 5.74
N GLU A 234 32.56 -27.18 4.81
CA GLU A 234 33.46 -26.04 4.61
C GLU A 234 33.14 -24.89 5.58
N LEU A 235 31.88 -24.74 5.98
CA LEU A 235 31.41 -23.71 6.91
C LEU A 235 30.98 -24.30 8.27
N ASP A 236 30.90 -23.43 9.27
CA ASP A 236 30.30 -23.74 10.56
C ASP A 236 28.79 -23.53 10.52
N TYR A 237 28.04 -24.44 11.15
CA TYR A 237 26.59 -24.46 11.09
C TYR A 237 25.96 -24.64 12.47
N GLU A 238 24.83 -23.98 12.68
CA GLU A 238 23.87 -24.33 13.72
C GLU A 238 22.94 -25.43 13.18
N PHE A 239 22.85 -26.56 13.91
CA PHE A 239 22.02 -27.69 13.53
C PHE A 239 20.80 -27.83 14.44
N MET A 240 19.64 -28.05 13.82
CA MET A 240 18.43 -28.44 14.52
C MET A 240 17.85 -29.72 13.90
N LEU A 241 17.35 -30.61 14.76
CA LEU A 241 16.72 -31.85 14.38
C LEU A 241 15.25 -31.88 14.82
N TYR A 242 14.34 -32.05 13.87
CA TYR A 242 12.92 -32.31 14.12
C TYR A 242 12.59 -33.74 13.74
N THR A 243 12.13 -34.54 14.70
CA THR A 243 11.95 -35.98 14.52
C THR A 243 10.65 -36.44 15.17
N ASP A 244 9.99 -37.46 14.62
CA ASP A 244 8.73 -37.96 15.20
C ASP A 244 8.90 -38.61 16.57
N ILE A 245 10.14 -39.00 16.93
CA ILE A 245 10.48 -39.46 18.28
C ILE A 245 10.23 -38.34 19.31
N GLN A 246 10.52 -37.09 18.94
CA GLN A 246 10.38 -35.92 19.81
C GLN A 246 9.18 -35.07 19.39
N ARG A 247 8.09 -35.15 20.16
CA ARG A 247 6.78 -34.66 19.71
C ARG A 247 6.57 -33.17 19.86
N ASP A 248 7.25 -32.51 20.79
CA ASP A 248 6.85 -31.16 21.23
C ASP A 248 7.79 -30.04 20.75
N TYR A 249 9.08 -30.33 20.52
CA TYR A 249 10.07 -29.32 20.14
C TYR A 249 11.19 -29.88 19.26
N GLY A 250 11.92 -29.00 18.57
CA GLY A 250 13.14 -29.35 17.83
C GLY A 250 14.33 -29.52 18.78
N ILE A 251 15.23 -30.44 18.45
CA ILE A 251 16.44 -30.73 19.23
C ILE A 251 17.57 -29.88 18.66
N HIS A 252 18.19 -29.04 19.50
CA HIS A 252 19.41 -28.33 19.14
C HIS A 252 20.60 -29.27 19.30
N GLU A 253 21.35 -29.48 18.22
CA GLU A 253 22.51 -30.36 18.20
C GLU A 253 23.77 -29.53 18.00
N GLU A 254 24.73 -29.66 18.91
CA GLU A 254 25.96 -28.85 18.87
C GLU A 254 26.86 -29.20 17.67
N THR A 255 26.77 -30.43 17.14
CA THR A 255 27.64 -30.89 16.06
C THR A 255 26.94 -31.90 15.13
N LEU A 256 27.37 -31.95 13.87
CA LEU A 256 26.88 -32.90 12.88
C LEU A 256 26.98 -34.38 13.32
N PRO A 257 28.10 -34.87 13.91
CA PRO A 257 28.20 -36.24 14.40
C PRO A 257 27.11 -36.63 15.42
N LEU A 258 26.78 -35.74 16.36
CA LEU A 258 25.75 -36.00 17.38
C LEU A 258 24.37 -36.18 16.74
N MET A 259 23.99 -35.26 15.84
CA MET A 259 22.76 -35.35 15.07
C MET A 259 22.70 -36.64 14.23
N CYS A 260 23.79 -36.98 13.54
CA CYS A 260 23.86 -38.20 12.74
C CYS A 260 23.75 -39.47 13.59
N ARG A 261 24.40 -39.51 14.76
CA ARG A 261 24.31 -40.62 15.71
C ARG A 261 22.90 -40.80 16.25
N PHE A 262 22.19 -39.70 16.54
CA PHE A 262 20.79 -39.76 16.92
C PHE A 262 19.97 -40.48 15.84
N LEU A 263 20.11 -40.06 14.58
CA LEU A 263 19.41 -40.67 13.44
C LEU A 263 19.77 -42.15 13.25
N GLN A 264 21.03 -42.53 13.41
CA GLN A 264 21.48 -43.94 13.34
C GLN A 264 20.77 -44.83 14.36
N THR A 265 20.53 -44.31 15.57
CA THR A 265 19.85 -45.07 16.63
C THR A 265 18.32 -45.06 16.50
N GLY A 266 17.75 -44.13 15.71
CA GLY A 266 16.31 -43.96 15.52
C GLY A 266 15.56 -45.26 15.16
N PRO A 267 16.01 -46.08 14.21
CA PRO A 267 15.39 -47.37 13.90
C PRO A 267 15.29 -48.33 15.08
N GLN A 268 16.31 -48.38 15.94
CA GLN A 268 16.29 -49.24 17.13
C GLN A 268 15.22 -48.71 18.11
N GLN A 269 15.17 -47.39 18.31
CA GLN A 269 14.21 -46.77 19.22
C GLN A 269 12.75 -47.03 18.82
N ILE A 270 12.43 -47.00 17.51
CA ILE A 270 11.06 -47.27 17.05
C ILE A 270 10.72 -48.76 16.96
N THR A 271 11.71 -49.64 16.72
CA THR A 271 11.48 -51.09 16.62
C THR A 271 11.34 -51.78 17.98
N HIS A 272 11.81 -51.14 19.06
CA HIS A 272 11.59 -51.60 20.44
C HIS A 272 10.21 -51.24 21.02
N THR A 273 9.34 -50.58 20.24
CA THR A 273 7.94 -50.35 20.63
C THR A 273 7.08 -51.61 20.44
N LEU A 274 5.96 -51.72 21.16
CA LEU A 274 5.08 -52.90 21.21
C LEU A 274 4.69 -53.48 19.83
N ASP A 275 4.57 -52.62 18.82
CA ASP A 275 4.11 -53.00 17.47
C ASP A 275 5.24 -52.94 16.42
N GLY A 276 6.43 -52.45 16.79
CA GLY A 276 7.61 -52.29 15.91
C GLY A 276 7.41 -51.36 14.70
N ALA A 277 6.28 -50.64 14.67
CA ALA A 277 5.80 -49.85 13.55
C ALA A 277 6.54 -48.52 13.36
N GLY A 278 6.91 -47.88 14.48
CA GLY A 278 7.24 -46.46 14.49
C GLY A 278 5.99 -45.58 14.36
N TYR A 279 6.15 -44.43 13.72
CA TYR A 279 5.15 -43.38 13.59
C TYR A 279 4.53 -43.34 12.18
N PRO A 280 3.27 -42.88 12.03
CA PRO A 280 2.68 -42.62 10.74
C PRO A 280 3.41 -41.47 10.05
N ILE A 281 3.81 -41.69 8.80
CA ILE A 281 4.47 -40.69 7.95
C ILE A 281 3.42 -40.04 7.04
N GLU A 282 2.60 -40.85 6.39
CA GLU A 282 1.57 -40.44 5.43
C GLU A 282 0.33 -41.33 5.53
N TYR A 283 -0.82 -40.72 5.27
CA TYR A 283 -2.14 -41.37 5.16
C TYR A 283 -2.63 -41.32 3.72
N THR A 284 -3.25 -42.41 3.30
CA THR A 284 -4.01 -42.48 2.05
C THR A 284 -5.50 -42.40 2.39
N LEU A 285 -6.19 -41.43 1.79
CA LEU A 285 -7.59 -41.11 2.06
C LEU A 285 -8.46 -41.35 0.82
N LEU A 286 -9.45 -42.23 0.96
CA LEU A 286 -10.40 -42.54 -0.10
C LEU A 286 -11.73 -41.82 0.15
N PRO A 287 -12.32 -41.14 -0.86
CA PRO A 287 -13.65 -40.55 -0.72
C PRO A 287 -14.71 -41.61 -0.38
N ILE A 288 -15.55 -41.33 0.62
CA ILE A 288 -16.51 -42.33 1.13
C ILE A 288 -17.52 -42.77 0.07
N HIS A 289 -17.91 -41.88 -0.84
CA HIS A 289 -18.84 -42.23 -1.92
C HIS A 289 -18.28 -43.31 -2.87
N MET A 290 -16.96 -43.44 -2.99
CA MET A 290 -16.31 -44.48 -3.80
C MET A 290 -16.52 -45.88 -3.22
N LEU A 291 -16.73 -45.99 -1.90
CA LEU A 291 -17.05 -47.27 -1.24
C LEU A 291 -18.39 -47.84 -1.74
N ARG A 292 -19.32 -47.00 -2.23
CA ARG A 292 -20.62 -47.43 -2.78
C ARG A 292 -20.45 -48.35 -3.99
N HIS A 293 -19.44 -48.09 -4.82
CA HIS A 293 -19.18 -48.90 -6.02
C HIS A 293 -18.51 -50.24 -5.70
N LEU A 294 -18.01 -50.40 -4.47
CA LEU A 294 -17.23 -51.56 -4.03
C LEU A 294 -18.04 -52.51 -3.12
N MET A 295 -19.23 -52.12 -2.63
CA MET A 295 -20.10 -52.94 -1.77
C MET A 295 -21.44 -53.31 -2.45
N PRO A 296 -21.74 -54.59 -2.71
CA PRO A 296 -23.04 -55.03 -3.24
C PRO A 296 -24.10 -55.04 -2.12
N GLY A 297 -25.16 -54.24 -2.26
CA GLY A 297 -26.29 -54.17 -1.30
C GLY A 297 -26.40 -52.82 -0.59
N GLY A 298 -26.65 -51.76 -1.36
CA GLY A 298 -26.57 -50.36 -0.92
C GLY A 298 -27.43 -50.00 0.27
N GLY A 299 -26.78 -49.68 1.39
CA GLY A 299 -27.27 -48.71 2.37
C GLY A 299 -26.97 -47.28 1.90
N PHE A 300 -27.86 -46.33 2.24
CA PHE A 300 -27.73 -44.90 1.92
C PHE A 300 -26.39 -44.34 2.42
N VAL A 301 -25.38 -44.26 1.56
CA VAL A 301 -24.20 -43.43 1.79
C VAL A 301 -24.55 -42.02 1.30
N PRO A 302 -24.61 -41.01 2.17
CA PRO A 302 -24.90 -39.65 1.76
C PRO A 302 -23.84 -39.18 0.76
N SER A 303 -24.27 -38.78 -0.44
CA SER A 303 -23.39 -38.03 -1.34
C SER A 303 -23.16 -36.66 -0.70
N PRO A 304 -21.93 -36.11 -0.70
CA PRO A 304 -21.73 -34.71 -0.35
C PRO A 304 -22.67 -33.88 -1.23
N HIS A 305 -23.52 -33.05 -0.63
CA HIS A 305 -24.47 -32.21 -1.39
C HIS A 305 -23.74 -31.20 -2.29
N HIS A 306 -22.45 -30.95 -2.05
CA HIS A 306 -21.59 -30.05 -2.82
C HIS A 306 -20.16 -30.63 -2.94
N PRO A 307 -19.50 -30.50 -4.11
CA PRO A 307 -18.09 -30.85 -4.27
C PRO A 307 -17.21 -29.92 -3.43
N LEU A 308 -16.25 -30.49 -2.70
CA LEU A 308 -15.25 -29.74 -1.94
C LEU A 308 -14.46 -28.83 -2.89
N ARG A 309 -14.37 -27.54 -2.57
CA ARG A 309 -13.46 -26.62 -3.27
C ARG A 309 -12.09 -26.68 -2.59
N ALA A 310 -11.06 -26.98 -3.37
CA ALA A 310 -9.68 -26.93 -2.89
C ALA A 310 -9.16 -25.49 -3.00
N ILE A 311 -8.44 -25.04 -1.97
CA ILE A 311 -7.68 -23.78 -2.04
C ILE A 311 -6.44 -24.06 -2.89
N THR A 312 -6.21 -23.22 -3.89
CA THR A 312 -5.15 -23.39 -4.88
C THR A 312 -4.04 -22.37 -4.74
N ASN A 313 -4.35 -21.16 -4.28
CA ASN A 313 -3.37 -20.08 -4.15
C ASN A 313 -3.25 -19.59 -2.69
N VAL A 314 -2.16 -20.02 -2.03
CA VAL A 314 -1.81 -19.61 -0.66
C VAL A 314 -0.53 -18.75 -0.60
N ASP A 315 0.13 -18.53 -1.75
CA ASP A 315 1.43 -17.86 -1.81
C ASP A 315 1.44 -16.47 -1.15
N PRO A 316 0.40 -15.61 -1.32
CA PRO A 316 0.36 -14.32 -0.62
C PRO A 316 0.34 -14.46 0.90
N LEU A 317 -0.27 -15.53 1.43
CA LEU A 317 -0.32 -15.76 2.87
C LEU A 317 1.06 -16.13 3.40
N PHE A 318 1.85 -16.91 2.66
CA PHE A 318 3.23 -17.21 3.06
C PHE A 318 4.07 -15.95 3.22
N VAL A 319 3.98 -15.02 2.26
CA VAL A 319 4.68 -13.73 2.32
C VAL A 319 4.29 -12.94 3.57
N LEU A 320 3.01 -12.90 3.92
CA LEU A 320 2.56 -12.16 5.10
C LEU A 320 3.02 -12.81 6.42
N PHE A 321 3.00 -14.14 6.52
CA PHE A 321 3.55 -14.84 7.70
C PHE A 321 5.07 -14.70 7.78
N ASP A 322 5.77 -14.69 6.64
CA ASP A 322 7.20 -14.42 6.59
C ASP A 322 7.50 -13.00 7.08
N ASP A 323 6.79 -11.99 6.56
CA ASP A 323 6.90 -10.58 6.99
C ASP A 323 6.60 -10.43 8.49
N LEU A 324 5.56 -11.11 9.00
CA LEU A 324 5.17 -11.05 10.41
C LEU A 324 6.25 -11.59 11.34
N ASN A 325 6.83 -12.74 11.00
CA ASN A 325 7.91 -13.33 11.78
C ASN A 325 9.16 -12.45 11.75
N SER A 326 9.56 -11.96 10.57
CA SER A 326 10.71 -11.07 10.43
C SER A 326 10.53 -9.76 11.21
N CYS A 327 9.34 -9.13 11.13
CA CYS A 327 9.01 -7.94 11.91
C CYS A 327 9.01 -8.19 13.41
N LYS A 328 8.58 -9.38 13.86
CA LYS A 328 8.61 -9.76 15.27
C LYS A 328 10.04 -9.94 15.76
N GLU A 329 10.85 -10.72 15.04
CA GLU A 329 12.28 -10.94 15.35
C GLU A 329 13.03 -9.60 15.42
N GLU A 330 12.80 -8.68 14.46
CA GLU A 330 13.41 -7.34 14.46
C GLU A 330 13.10 -6.52 15.73
N VAL A 331 11.84 -6.54 16.18
CA VAL A 331 11.42 -5.79 17.38
C VAL A 331 11.91 -6.47 18.66
N GLU A 332 11.90 -7.80 18.72
CA GLU A 332 12.43 -8.57 19.85
C GLU A 332 13.95 -8.40 20.00
N ASP A 333 14.70 -8.42 18.89
CA ASP A 333 16.13 -8.14 18.87
C ASP A 333 16.42 -6.71 19.32
N TYR A 334 15.62 -5.74 18.85
CA TYR A 334 15.72 -4.37 19.31
C TYR A 334 15.43 -4.28 20.81
N ARG A 335 14.37 -4.94 21.31
CA ARG A 335 14.04 -4.96 22.73
C ARG A 335 15.16 -5.56 23.56
N HIS A 336 15.77 -6.65 23.10
CA HIS A 336 16.93 -7.27 23.72
C HIS A 336 18.13 -6.31 23.72
N SER A 337 18.34 -5.56 22.65
CA SER A 337 19.40 -4.55 22.56
C SER A 337 19.26 -3.39 23.55
N LEU A 338 18.04 -3.15 24.07
CA LEU A 338 17.76 -2.13 25.10
C LEU A 338 18.02 -2.64 26.52
N VAL A 339 18.06 -3.96 26.73
CA VAL A 339 18.34 -4.55 28.04
C VAL A 339 19.72 -4.11 28.53
N GLY A 340 19.78 -3.58 29.76
CA GLY A 340 21.01 -2.99 30.32
C GLY A 340 21.33 -1.57 29.84
N ARG A 341 20.55 -1.02 28.91
CA ARG A 341 20.67 0.37 28.39
C ARG A 341 19.47 1.26 28.74
N GLU A 342 18.58 0.75 29.59
CA GLU A 342 17.31 1.40 29.94
C GLU A 342 17.49 2.81 30.53
N GLN A 343 18.60 3.05 31.23
CA GLN A 343 18.94 4.35 31.82
C GLN A 343 19.27 5.47 30.81
N TYR A 344 19.39 5.14 29.52
CA TYR A 344 19.72 6.10 28.45
C TYR A 344 18.52 6.45 27.56
N VAL A 345 17.35 5.87 27.85
CA VAL A 345 16.15 5.97 26.99
C VAL A 345 14.92 6.27 27.86
N ALA A 346 13.92 6.93 27.28
CA ALA A 346 12.65 7.13 27.95
C ALA A 346 11.97 5.80 28.28
N ARG A 347 11.48 5.64 29.52
CA ARG A 347 10.71 4.47 29.93
C ARG A 347 9.49 4.23 29.02
N GLY A 348 8.82 5.30 28.60
CA GLY A 348 7.70 5.23 27.65
C GLY A 348 8.09 4.57 26.31
N HIS A 349 9.32 4.78 25.81
CA HIS A 349 9.79 4.13 24.59
C HIS A 349 9.95 2.61 24.75
N ILE A 350 10.43 2.15 25.92
CA ILE A 350 10.54 0.71 26.21
C ILE A 350 9.14 0.09 26.28
N GLU A 351 8.20 0.76 26.95
CA GLU A 351 6.79 0.33 27.03
C GLU A 351 6.13 0.32 25.64
N GLU A 352 6.45 1.26 24.75
CA GLU A 352 6.00 1.26 23.35
C GLU A 352 6.57 0.08 22.55
N VAL A 353 7.84 -0.30 22.76
CA VAL A 353 8.46 -1.48 22.12
C VAL A 353 7.80 -2.77 22.61
N ASP A 354 7.60 -2.93 23.92
CA ASP A 354 6.91 -4.08 24.50
C ASP A 354 5.45 -4.17 23.99
N THR A 355 4.79 -3.03 23.84
CA THR A 355 3.46 -2.92 23.25
C THR A 355 3.46 -3.33 21.77
N ALA A 356 4.51 -2.99 21.01
CA ALA A 356 4.64 -3.38 19.61
C ALA A 356 4.77 -4.91 19.44
N ILE A 357 5.57 -5.58 20.29
CA ILE A 357 5.67 -7.05 20.31
C ILE A 357 4.28 -7.66 20.56
N THR A 358 3.60 -7.19 21.61
CA THR A 358 2.25 -7.67 21.97
C THR A 358 1.24 -7.43 20.83
N ARG A 359 1.34 -6.30 20.11
CA ARG A 359 0.48 -6.00 18.95
C ARG A 359 0.75 -6.92 17.77
N LEU A 360 2.00 -7.29 17.51
CA LEU A 360 2.34 -8.25 16.45
C LEU A 360 1.79 -9.65 16.76
N GLU A 361 1.84 -10.07 18.02
CA GLU A 361 1.24 -11.34 18.46
C GLU A 361 -0.29 -11.31 18.36
N ALA A 362 -0.94 -10.27 18.87
CA ALA A 362 -2.37 -10.11 18.77
C ALA A 362 -2.84 -10.06 17.29
N PHE A 363 -2.07 -9.40 16.43
CA PHE A 363 -2.33 -9.38 14.99
C PHE A 363 -2.23 -10.77 14.37
N ARG A 364 -1.22 -11.58 14.76
CA ARG A 364 -1.07 -12.97 14.32
C ARG A 364 -2.33 -13.78 14.64
N ASP A 365 -2.78 -13.71 15.89
CA ASP A 365 -3.90 -14.50 16.37
C ASP A 365 -5.22 -14.11 15.67
N ASP A 366 -5.47 -12.80 15.53
CA ASP A 366 -6.68 -12.29 14.87
C ASP A 366 -6.69 -12.61 13.36
N PHE A 367 -5.52 -12.54 12.73
CA PHE A 367 -5.33 -12.96 11.34
C PHE A 367 -5.58 -14.46 11.16
N GLN A 368 -5.03 -15.30 12.04
CA GLN A 368 -5.24 -16.76 12.00
C GLN A 368 -6.72 -17.11 12.19
N MET A 369 -7.42 -16.48 13.13
CA MET A 369 -8.86 -16.68 13.33
C MET A 369 -9.67 -16.29 12.08
N THR A 370 -9.32 -15.17 11.44
CA THR A 370 -10.01 -14.71 10.23
C THR A 370 -9.73 -15.64 9.05
N LEU A 371 -8.47 -16.05 8.88
CA LEU A 371 -8.05 -17.00 7.86
C LEU A 371 -8.79 -18.34 8.03
N GLN A 372 -8.90 -18.83 9.26
CA GLN A 372 -9.64 -20.06 9.57
C GLN A 372 -11.09 -19.98 9.09
N ARG A 373 -11.81 -18.89 9.39
CA ARG A 373 -13.20 -18.70 8.94
C ARG A 373 -13.32 -18.68 7.42
N ILE A 374 -12.39 -18.00 6.74
CA ILE A 374 -12.38 -17.92 5.27
C ILE A 374 -12.05 -19.29 4.64
N THR A 375 -11.04 -20.00 5.17
CA THR A 375 -10.66 -21.34 4.70
C THR A 375 -11.84 -22.31 4.79
N LEU A 376 -12.55 -22.32 5.93
CA LEU A 376 -13.74 -23.16 6.11
C LEU A 376 -14.87 -22.75 5.15
N GLY A 377 -15.11 -21.45 4.98
CA GLY A 377 -16.12 -20.91 4.06
C GLY A 377 -15.82 -21.16 2.58
N ILE A 378 -14.55 -21.26 2.18
CA ILE A 378 -14.20 -21.64 0.80
C ILE A 378 -14.54 -23.11 0.56
N ARG A 379 -14.20 -23.97 1.52
CA ARG A 379 -14.39 -25.43 1.41
C ARG A 379 -15.85 -25.85 1.44
N ASP A 380 -16.69 -25.13 2.16
CA ASP A 380 -18.16 -25.34 2.15
C ASP A 380 -18.88 -24.62 0.99
N GLY A 381 -18.16 -23.77 0.25
CA GLY A 381 -18.64 -23.04 -0.91
C GLY A 381 -19.41 -21.75 -0.61
N THR A 382 -19.44 -21.30 0.65
CA THR A 382 -20.08 -20.04 1.06
C THR A 382 -19.24 -18.79 0.76
N VAL A 383 -17.93 -18.95 0.67
CA VAL A 383 -16.95 -17.87 0.44
C VAL A 383 -16.14 -18.16 -0.83
N ASP A 384 -15.83 -17.12 -1.58
CA ASP A 384 -14.99 -17.21 -2.77
C ASP A 384 -13.50 -17.09 -2.41
N GLU A 385 -12.63 -17.80 -3.14
CA GLU A 385 -11.18 -17.82 -2.90
C GLU A 385 -10.55 -16.42 -3.02
N SER A 386 -11.14 -15.50 -3.79
CA SER A 386 -10.69 -14.09 -3.87
C SER A 386 -10.69 -13.37 -2.52
N ARG A 387 -11.43 -13.86 -1.52
CA ARG A 387 -11.42 -13.28 -0.17
C ARG A 387 -10.06 -13.45 0.53
N LEU A 388 -9.27 -14.47 0.18
CA LEU A 388 -7.89 -14.63 0.68
C LEU A 388 -6.98 -13.50 0.18
N LEU A 389 -7.10 -13.13 -1.10
CA LEU A 389 -6.32 -12.03 -1.67
C LEU A 389 -6.74 -10.68 -1.08
N GLN A 390 -8.04 -10.48 -0.83
CA GLN A 390 -8.53 -9.30 -0.13
C GLN A 390 -7.97 -9.21 1.30
N LEU A 391 -7.94 -10.34 2.04
CA LEU A 391 -7.38 -10.40 3.38
C LEU A 391 -5.89 -10.01 3.36
N TYR A 392 -5.12 -10.53 2.39
CA TYR A 392 -3.72 -10.13 2.19
C TYR A 392 -3.60 -8.62 1.92
N ASN A 393 -4.31 -8.09 0.93
CA ASN A 393 -4.17 -6.68 0.52
C ASN A 393 -4.52 -5.68 1.63
N VAL A 394 -5.49 -6.01 2.50
CA VAL A 394 -5.85 -5.17 3.65
C VAL A 394 -4.71 -5.11 4.66
N HIS A 395 -3.96 -6.20 4.80
CA HIS A 395 -3.03 -6.38 5.90
C HIS A 395 -1.55 -6.37 5.53
N GLU A 396 -1.18 -6.40 4.23
CA GLU A 396 0.19 -6.47 3.70
C GLU A 396 1.17 -5.52 4.39
N SER A 397 0.76 -4.29 4.70
CA SER A 397 1.63 -3.28 5.32
C SER A 397 1.59 -3.25 6.85
N SER A 398 0.74 -4.06 7.51
CA SER A 398 0.48 -3.93 8.94
C SER A 398 1.67 -4.34 9.81
N PRO A 399 2.31 -5.51 9.58
CA PRO A 399 3.47 -5.91 10.40
C PRO A 399 4.61 -4.89 10.31
N ARG A 400 4.95 -4.47 9.08
CA ARG A 400 6.02 -3.48 8.82
C ARG A 400 5.77 -2.12 9.46
N LYS A 401 4.50 -1.69 9.57
CA LYS A 401 4.15 -0.45 10.28
C LYS A 401 4.35 -0.56 11.79
N ILE A 402 4.04 -1.73 12.36
CA ILE A 402 4.22 -1.97 13.79
C ILE A 402 5.72 -2.08 14.12
N SER A 403 6.53 -2.70 13.25
CA SER A 403 7.98 -2.84 13.47
C SER A 403 8.80 -1.57 13.26
N MET A 404 8.22 -0.47 12.73
CA MET A 404 8.94 0.81 12.55
C MET A 404 9.53 1.42 13.84
N ILE A 405 9.12 0.92 15.02
CA ILE A 405 9.72 1.30 16.29
C ILE A 405 11.11 0.69 16.52
N ALA A 406 11.41 -0.43 15.85
CA ALA A 406 12.70 -1.08 15.92
C ALA A 406 13.81 -0.14 15.46
N GLY A 407 14.88 -0.09 16.22
CA GLY A 407 16.07 0.70 15.89
C GLY A 407 15.95 2.22 16.07
N GLN A 408 14.80 2.77 16.46
CA GLN A 408 14.59 4.23 16.50
C GLN A 408 15.57 5.01 17.39
N GLN A 409 16.09 4.37 18.45
CA GLN A 409 17.07 4.94 19.38
C GLN A 409 18.49 4.37 19.21
N SER A 410 18.73 3.50 18.21
CA SER A 410 20.02 2.80 18.07
C SER A 410 21.20 3.73 17.84
N ASP A 411 21.05 4.77 17.01
CA ASP A 411 22.12 5.74 16.75
C ASP A 411 22.45 6.58 17.99
N LYS A 412 21.42 6.97 18.76
CA LYS A 412 21.57 7.68 20.03
C LYS A 412 22.33 6.84 21.05
N LEU A 413 21.94 5.58 21.22
CA LEU A 413 22.61 4.65 22.14
C LEU A 413 24.07 4.44 21.74
N ARG A 414 24.35 4.24 20.44
CA ARG A 414 25.71 4.11 19.92
C ARG A 414 26.55 5.34 20.21
N PHE A 415 25.99 6.54 20.03
CA PHE A 415 26.67 7.80 20.34
C PHE A 415 26.99 7.92 21.85
N ILE A 416 26.02 7.61 22.71
CA ILE A 416 26.20 7.65 24.17
C ILE A 416 27.33 6.69 24.59
N GLU A 417 27.28 5.44 24.13
CA GLU A 417 28.32 4.44 24.46
C GLU A 417 29.71 4.87 24.00
N GLN A 418 29.84 5.41 22.79
CA GLN A 418 31.12 5.94 22.30
C GLN A 418 31.68 7.02 23.22
N CYS A 419 30.83 7.94 23.69
CA CYS A 419 31.25 9.01 24.59
C CYS A 419 31.62 8.50 25.99
N LEU A 420 30.85 7.55 26.53
CA LEU A 420 31.13 6.91 27.82
C LEU A 420 32.46 6.14 27.80
N ASN A 421 32.72 5.39 26.72
CA ASN A 421 33.98 4.67 26.52
C ASN A 421 35.18 5.61 26.40
N SER A 422 34.96 6.87 26.00
CA SER A 422 35.97 7.93 25.96
C SER A 422 36.03 8.78 27.25
N GLY A 423 35.36 8.38 28.33
CA GLY A 423 35.47 9.01 29.65
C GLY A 423 34.47 10.12 29.95
N ALA A 424 33.46 10.35 29.10
CA ALA A 424 32.39 11.30 29.38
C ALA A 424 31.36 10.72 30.37
N THR A 425 30.58 11.59 31.02
CA THR A 425 29.49 11.21 31.95
C THR A 425 28.13 11.55 31.33
N TYR A 426 27.20 10.59 31.33
CA TYR A 426 25.84 10.77 30.80
C TYR A 426 24.88 11.42 31.80
N ILE A 427 24.10 12.39 31.33
CA ILE A 427 23.04 13.07 32.07
C ILE A 427 21.75 13.06 31.23
N GLY A 428 20.66 12.54 31.79
CA GLY A 428 19.37 12.51 31.11
C GLY A 428 18.39 11.55 31.78
N PHE A 429 18.05 10.47 31.08
CA PHE A 429 17.03 9.50 31.53
C PHE A 429 17.46 8.64 32.74
N ASN A 430 18.73 8.71 33.15
CA ASN A 430 19.25 8.07 34.36
C ASN A 430 18.87 8.83 35.65
N GLY A 431 18.11 9.94 35.54
CA GLY A 431 17.73 10.77 36.67
C GLY A 431 18.85 11.67 37.20
N ALA A 432 20.02 11.65 36.56
CA ALA A 432 21.08 12.62 36.83
C ALA A 432 20.70 13.99 36.26
N TYR A 433 21.15 15.05 36.91
CA TYR A 433 20.95 16.43 36.46
C TYR A 433 22.12 17.29 36.91
N ILE A 434 22.35 18.40 36.22
CA ILE A 434 23.47 19.29 36.51
C ILE A 434 23.10 20.21 37.69
N HIS A 435 23.67 19.95 38.88
CA HIS A 435 23.59 20.89 39.99
C HIS A 435 24.64 22.01 39.87
N GLU A 436 24.19 23.24 39.55
CA GLU A 436 25.04 24.43 39.44
C GLU A 436 25.85 24.73 40.72
N ARG A 437 25.40 24.29 41.90
CA ARG A 437 26.08 24.52 43.20
C ARG A 437 27.24 23.57 43.49
N THR A 438 27.42 22.50 42.71
CA THR A 438 28.47 21.49 42.88
C THR A 438 29.58 21.55 41.83
N LEU A 439 29.48 22.44 40.83
CA LEU A 439 30.43 22.55 39.71
C LEU A 439 31.61 23.50 39.98
N SER A 440 32.13 23.53 41.21
CA SER A 440 33.37 24.26 41.53
C SER A 440 34.58 23.32 41.36
N HIS A 441 34.97 23.04 40.12
CA HIS A 441 36.19 22.29 39.83
C HIS A 441 37.12 23.10 38.92
N ASP A 442 38.40 23.10 39.30
CA ASP A 442 39.53 23.43 38.44
C ASP A 442 40.17 22.08 38.07
N PRO A 443 40.12 21.64 36.80
CA PRO A 443 39.75 22.39 35.60
C PRO A 443 38.22 22.43 35.29
N PRO A 444 37.74 23.43 34.52
CA PRO A 444 36.31 23.69 34.35
C PRO A 444 35.56 22.59 33.57
N PRO A 445 34.33 22.22 33.98
CA PRO A 445 33.55 21.19 33.31
C PRO A 445 33.03 21.63 31.92
N TYR A 446 32.97 20.69 30.99
CA TYR A 446 32.42 20.85 29.65
C TYR A 446 31.13 20.07 29.48
N HIS A 447 30.27 20.51 28.58
CA HIS A 447 29.05 19.79 28.23
C HIS A 447 28.90 19.65 26.71
N PHE A 448 28.23 18.57 26.31
CA PHE A 448 27.75 18.34 24.95
C PHE A 448 26.23 18.15 25.00
N LEU A 449 25.45 19.13 24.53
CA LEU A 449 23.98 19.07 24.51
C LEU A 449 23.51 18.45 23.20
N PHE A 450 22.64 17.45 23.29
CA PHE A 450 22.02 16.83 22.13
C PHE A 450 20.57 16.39 22.41
N ASN A 451 19.81 16.15 21.34
CA ASN A 451 18.51 15.50 21.39
C ASN A 451 18.29 14.70 20.10
N ASN A 452 17.22 13.90 20.04
CA ASN A 452 16.91 13.04 18.89
C ASN A 452 16.68 13.81 17.58
N ALA A 453 16.14 15.03 17.66
CA ALA A 453 15.90 15.85 16.48
C ALA A 453 17.23 16.27 15.83
N VAL A 454 18.13 16.84 16.62
CA VAL A 454 19.44 17.33 16.15
C VAL A 454 20.31 16.19 15.64
N LEU A 455 20.26 15.02 16.27
CA LEU A 455 21.01 13.84 15.84
C LEU A 455 20.63 13.39 14.41
N LYS A 456 19.35 13.53 14.04
CA LYS A 456 18.82 13.10 12.72
C LYS A 456 18.87 14.18 11.64
N SER A 457 18.80 15.46 12.00
CA SER A 457 18.58 16.55 11.03
C SER A 457 19.68 17.60 10.94
N SER A 458 20.70 17.57 11.80
CA SER A 458 21.71 18.64 11.86
C SER A 458 22.90 18.38 10.93
N SER A 459 23.21 19.35 10.06
CA SER A 459 24.42 19.33 9.24
C SER A 459 25.71 19.53 10.05
N SER A 460 25.63 20.10 11.26
CA SER A 460 26.78 20.34 12.14
C SER A 460 27.03 19.21 13.16
N TRP A 461 26.20 18.16 13.15
CA TRP A 461 26.35 17.01 14.04
C TRP A 461 27.73 16.36 13.96
N ASN A 462 28.19 16.07 12.73
CA ASN A 462 29.48 15.41 12.52
C ASN A 462 30.66 16.29 12.95
N ASP A 463 30.61 17.59 12.68
CA ASP A 463 31.68 18.52 13.04
C ASP A 463 31.80 18.65 14.57
N GLN A 464 30.67 18.79 15.27
CA GLN A 464 30.63 18.88 16.73
C GLN A 464 31.02 17.54 17.39
N CYS A 465 30.58 16.41 16.84
CA CYS A 465 31.02 15.09 17.32
C CYS A 465 32.53 14.88 17.12
N THR A 466 33.09 15.38 16.02
CA THR A 466 34.53 15.31 15.76
C THR A 466 35.29 16.15 16.79
N ALA A 467 34.85 17.39 17.04
CA ALA A 467 35.43 18.26 18.06
C ALA A 467 35.35 17.65 19.47
N LEU A 468 34.21 17.04 19.83
CA LEU A 468 34.06 16.31 21.09
C LEU A 468 35.04 15.14 21.20
N ARG A 469 35.17 14.32 20.14
CA ARG A 469 36.10 13.18 20.14
C ARG A 469 37.54 13.64 20.27
N GLU A 470 37.97 14.63 19.51
CA GLU A 470 39.32 15.21 19.61
C GLU A 470 39.60 15.73 21.02
N PHE A 471 38.60 16.35 21.65
CA PHE A 471 38.71 16.84 23.04
C PHE A 471 38.83 15.72 24.07
N LEU A 472 38.04 14.65 23.92
CA LEU A 472 38.07 13.48 24.82
C LEU A 472 39.32 12.61 24.64
N HIS A 473 39.86 12.51 23.43
CA HIS A 473 41.05 11.71 23.12
C HIS A 473 42.37 12.45 23.40
N ASN A 474 42.33 13.72 23.81
CA ASN A 474 43.52 14.47 24.16
C ASN A 474 44.01 14.11 25.58
N PRO A 475 45.14 13.42 25.73
CA PRO A 475 45.63 12.96 27.04
C PRO A 475 46.09 14.10 27.96
N GLN A 476 46.24 15.33 27.44
CA GLN A 476 46.57 16.51 28.27
C GLN A 476 45.33 17.18 28.88
N ASN A 477 44.13 16.75 28.50
CA ASN A 477 42.88 17.33 28.96
C ASN A 477 42.34 16.58 30.19
N GLN A 478 42.21 17.28 31.30
CA GLN A 478 41.67 16.72 32.56
C GLN A 478 40.26 17.25 32.88
N ASN A 479 39.66 18.00 31.96
CA ASN A 479 38.34 18.61 32.17
C ASN A 479 37.23 17.54 32.14
N PRO A 480 36.35 17.48 33.15
CA PRO A 480 35.21 16.57 33.12
C PRO A 480 34.22 16.96 32.02
N VAL A 481 33.76 15.98 31.25
CA VAL A 481 32.84 16.17 30.12
C VAL A 481 31.50 15.49 30.41
N PHE A 482 30.42 16.25 30.30
CA PHE A 482 29.05 15.75 30.44
C PHE A 482 28.34 15.70 29.09
N ILE A 483 27.81 14.55 28.71
CA ILE A 483 26.89 14.44 27.57
C ILE A 483 25.46 14.56 28.11
N VAL A 484 24.73 15.56 27.65
CA VAL A 484 23.41 15.92 28.19
C VAL A 484 22.35 15.67 27.13
N ASP A 485 21.45 14.78 27.47
CA ASP A 485 20.32 14.38 26.65
C ASP A 485 19.11 15.28 26.94
N CYS A 486 18.90 16.25 26.07
CA CYS A 486 17.87 17.28 26.21
C CYS A 486 16.45 16.78 25.87
N ASP A 487 16.27 15.48 25.57
CA ASP A 487 14.95 14.85 25.53
C ASP A 487 14.50 14.39 26.93
N ALA A 488 15.42 14.29 27.90
CA ALA A 488 15.09 13.87 29.25
C ALA A 488 14.29 14.95 30.00
N PRO A 489 13.25 14.59 30.78
CA PRO A 489 12.41 15.56 31.50
C PRO A 489 13.18 16.51 32.44
N SER A 490 14.27 16.02 33.04
CA SER A 490 15.11 16.79 33.97
C SER A 490 15.95 17.88 33.29
N GLU A 491 16.27 17.71 32.00
CA GLU A 491 17.18 18.59 31.25
C GLU A 491 16.55 19.05 29.91
N TYR A 492 15.21 19.04 29.81
CA TYR A 492 14.51 19.28 28.53
C TYR A 492 14.86 20.63 27.91
N ARG A 493 15.40 20.61 26.69
CA ARG A 493 15.72 21.81 25.90
C ARG A 493 15.50 21.57 24.42
N LYS A 494 14.85 22.53 23.75
CA LYS A 494 14.80 22.56 22.29
C LYS A 494 16.14 23.05 21.76
N LEU A 495 16.78 22.22 20.94
CA LEU A 495 18.05 22.52 20.30
C LEU A 495 17.84 22.61 18.78
N GLU A 496 18.44 23.63 18.17
CA GLU A 496 18.52 23.78 16.70
C GLU A 496 19.78 23.11 16.13
N ALA A 497 20.82 22.94 16.95
CA ALA A 497 22.10 22.34 16.63
C ALA A 497 22.76 21.74 17.90
N PRO A 498 23.72 20.81 17.78
CA PRO A 498 24.42 20.26 18.93
C PRO A 498 25.39 21.31 19.47
N ILE A 499 25.52 21.38 20.80
CA ILE A 499 26.32 22.41 21.47
C ILE A 499 27.41 21.74 22.29
N PHE A 500 28.67 21.97 21.92
CA PHE A 500 29.83 21.57 22.70
C PHE A 500 30.55 22.79 23.28
N GLY A 501 30.76 22.84 24.60
CA GLY A 501 31.50 23.93 25.23
C GLY A 501 31.58 23.90 26.77
N PRO A 502 32.33 24.84 27.38
CA PRO A 502 32.48 24.91 28.83
C PRO A 502 31.18 25.35 29.53
N ILE A 503 30.88 24.78 30.69
CA ILE A 503 29.77 25.21 31.54
C ILE A 503 30.15 26.54 32.22
N ARG A 504 29.43 27.63 31.91
CA ARG A 504 29.66 28.94 32.54
C ARG A 504 28.84 29.07 33.83
N THR A 505 29.47 28.96 34.99
CA THR A 505 28.84 29.30 36.29
C THR A 505 28.63 30.82 36.37
N MET A 506 27.38 31.27 36.39
CA MET A 506 27.04 32.67 36.66
C MET A 506 27.13 32.93 38.17
N SER A 507 28.21 33.58 38.62
CA SER A 507 28.23 34.27 39.91
C SER A 507 27.20 35.39 39.87
N LYS A 508 26.03 35.21 40.50
CA LYS A 508 25.08 36.33 40.68
C LYS A 508 25.71 37.40 41.58
N PRO A 509 25.72 38.68 41.19
CA PRO A 509 26.01 39.75 42.13
C PRO A 509 24.86 39.87 43.13
N ALA A 510 25.25 40.11 44.38
CA ALA A 510 24.38 40.35 45.52
C ALA A 510 23.42 41.51 45.27
N ILE A 511 22.13 41.25 45.50
CA ILE A 511 21.22 42.26 46.01
C ILE A 511 20.83 41.79 47.40
N GLU A 512 21.45 42.41 48.40
CA GLU A 512 21.16 42.22 49.81
C GLU A 512 19.88 42.96 50.22
N VAL A 513 18.94 42.16 50.75
CA VAL A 513 18.35 42.27 52.10
C VAL A 513 17.33 43.41 52.29
N SER A 514 16.07 43.15 52.58
CA SER A 514 15.49 42.65 53.85
C SER A 514 13.96 42.63 53.63
N GLU A 515 13.05 41.96 54.31
CA GLU A 515 12.91 41.20 55.55
C GLU A 515 11.41 40.76 55.49
N TYR A 516 10.96 39.54 55.77
CA TYR A 516 10.76 39.00 57.11
C TYR A 516 10.25 37.55 56.99
N ARG A 517 10.61 36.78 58.01
CA ARG A 517 10.30 35.37 58.24
C ARG A 517 8.84 35.11 58.65
N ASP A 518 8.49 33.84 58.43
CA ASP A 518 7.75 32.93 59.32
C ASP A 518 6.21 32.92 59.38
N ARG A 519 5.74 31.72 59.02
CA ARG A 519 4.82 30.85 59.78
C ARG A 519 3.31 31.08 59.69
N SER A 520 2.73 30.10 58.98
CA SER A 520 1.63 29.24 59.41
C SER A 520 0.23 29.82 59.62
N ALA A 521 -0.69 29.16 58.92
CA ALA A 521 -2.07 28.88 59.28
C ALA A 521 -3.12 30.00 59.14
N GLU A 522 -4.28 29.52 58.66
CA GLU A 522 -5.62 30.09 58.76
C GLU A 522 -6.13 31.06 57.67
N ARG A 523 -7.08 30.49 56.90
CA ARG A 523 -8.43 31.02 56.63
C ARG A 523 -8.60 32.20 55.65
N ARG A 524 -9.36 31.83 54.60
CA ARG A 524 -10.44 32.57 53.92
C ARG A 524 -10.05 33.73 52.99
N SER A 525 -10.28 33.48 51.70
CA SER A 525 -10.45 34.50 50.65
C SER A 525 -11.67 35.39 50.97
N PRO A 526 -11.56 36.73 50.91
CA PRO A 526 -12.71 37.61 50.95
C PRO A 526 -13.31 37.82 49.56
N ALA A 527 -14.63 37.98 49.59
CA ALA A 527 -15.53 38.17 48.47
C ALA A 527 -15.16 39.34 47.55
N ARG A 528 -15.38 39.14 46.24
CA ARG A 528 -15.70 40.22 45.31
C ARG A 528 -17.21 40.24 45.11
N GLN A 529 -17.88 41.22 45.72
CA GLN A 529 -19.22 41.67 45.33
C GLN A 529 -19.08 42.42 43.99
N ALA A 530 -19.67 41.90 42.91
CA ALA A 530 -21.02 42.20 42.42
C ALA A 530 -21.10 43.51 41.63
N GLU A 531 -20.82 43.40 40.33
CA GLU A 531 -21.45 44.25 39.31
C GLU A 531 -22.34 43.36 38.45
N HIS A 532 -23.61 43.73 38.35
CA HIS A 532 -24.64 43.07 37.57
C HIS A 532 -24.36 43.16 36.07
N GLN A 533 -23.98 42.04 35.45
CA GLN A 533 -24.21 41.79 34.03
C GLN A 533 -24.81 40.37 33.87
N GLN A 534 -25.71 40.26 32.92
CA GLN A 534 -26.69 39.18 32.72
C GLN A 534 -26.06 37.78 32.70
N ARG A 535 -26.63 36.83 33.45
CA ARG A 535 -26.18 35.41 33.48
C ARG A 535 -26.41 34.75 32.11
N PRO A 536 -25.39 34.12 31.48
CA PRO A 536 -25.61 33.31 30.28
C PRO A 536 -26.24 31.95 30.64
N GLN A 537 -27.03 31.43 29.70
CA GLN A 537 -27.68 30.12 29.73
C GLN A 537 -26.69 29.00 30.11
N ARG A 538 -26.99 28.23 31.18
CA ARG A 538 -26.12 27.14 31.67
C ARG A 538 -26.45 25.79 31.02
N TYR A 539 -25.64 25.35 30.08
CA TYR A 539 -25.64 23.98 29.54
C TYR A 539 -24.87 23.07 30.51
N ILE A 540 -25.51 22.04 31.04
CA ILE A 540 -24.94 21.18 32.08
C ILE A 540 -24.97 19.72 31.67
N ALA A 541 -23.91 18.97 31.99
CA ALA A 541 -23.87 17.53 31.86
C ALA A 541 -23.54 16.86 33.20
N ARG A 542 -24.06 15.67 33.42
CA ARG A 542 -23.85 14.89 34.64
C ARG A 542 -23.33 13.49 34.30
N CYS A 543 -22.58 12.92 35.22
CA CYS A 543 -22.13 11.54 35.18
C CYS A 543 -22.50 10.90 36.52
N ASP A 544 -22.78 9.59 36.51
CA ASP A 544 -23.03 8.83 37.73
C ASP A 544 -21.74 8.79 38.58
N PRO A 545 -21.78 9.15 39.88
CA PRO A 545 -20.62 9.04 40.76
C PRO A 545 -19.98 7.64 40.82
N GLY A 546 -20.73 6.57 40.53
CA GLY A 546 -20.19 5.21 40.45
C GLY A 546 -19.36 4.90 39.19
N GLU A 547 -19.50 5.71 38.14
CA GLU A 547 -18.75 5.61 36.88
C GLU A 547 -17.58 6.63 36.82
N MET A 548 -17.44 7.46 37.86
CA MET A 548 -16.44 8.53 37.94
C MET A 548 -15.17 8.04 38.63
N ASP A 549 -14.04 8.16 37.94
CA ASP A 549 -12.70 8.00 38.50
C ASP A 549 -12.22 9.37 39.04
N PHE A 550 -12.14 9.46 40.37
CA PHE A 550 -11.77 10.68 41.09
C PHE A 550 -10.26 10.96 41.11
N ASP A 551 -9.43 9.94 40.85
CA ASP A 551 -7.96 10.02 40.97
C ASP A 551 -7.26 9.99 39.60
N ALA A 552 -8.01 9.90 38.50
CA ALA A 552 -7.48 9.86 37.14
C ALA A 552 -6.65 11.12 36.79
N PRO A 553 -5.38 10.97 36.38
CA PRO A 553 -4.55 12.10 35.97
C PRO A 553 -5.08 12.71 34.68
N ARG A 554 -5.34 14.03 34.69
CA ARG A 554 -5.82 14.77 33.52
C ARG A 554 -4.72 14.85 32.44
N PRO A 555 -4.94 14.31 31.22
CA PRO A 555 -3.95 14.37 30.15
C PRO A 555 -3.64 15.81 29.70
N ALA A 556 -2.42 16.05 29.21
CA ALA A 556 -2.00 17.37 28.73
C ALA A 556 -2.76 17.83 27.45
N GLU A 557 -3.32 16.90 26.68
CA GLU A 557 -4.04 17.13 25.43
C GLU A 557 -5.55 16.90 25.60
N CYS A 558 -6.22 17.74 26.39
CA CYS A 558 -7.68 17.78 26.47
C CYS A 558 -8.23 18.99 25.70
N HIS A 559 -9.45 18.89 25.18
CA HIS A 559 -10.16 20.03 24.57
C HIS A 559 -11.58 20.17 25.11
N LEU A 560 -12.12 21.38 25.10
CA LEU A 560 -13.48 21.64 25.60
C LEU A 560 -14.53 20.84 24.85
N VAL A 561 -15.51 20.30 25.58
CA VAL A 561 -16.66 19.62 25.01
C VAL A 561 -17.62 20.65 24.43
N ARG A 562 -17.54 20.83 23.12
CA ARG A 562 -18.39 21.74 22.32
C ARG A 562 -19.23 20.95 21.33
N ILE A 563 -20.38 20.48 21.79
CA ILE A 563 -21.30 19.64 21.01
C ILE A 563 -22.72 20.22 21.07
N PRO A 564 -23.57 19.96 20.06
CA PRO A 564 -24.96 20.40 20.09
C PRO A 564 -25.74 19.79 21.27
N CYS A 565 -27.02 20.12 21.38
CA CYS A 565 -27.89 19.55 22.40
C CYS A 565 -28.53 18.23 21.92
N PRO A 566 -28.53 17.13 22.72
CA PRO A 566 -29.14 15.86 22.31
C PRO A 566 -30.68 15.86 22.36
N GLY A 567 -31.30 16.85 23.00
CA GLY A 567 -32.75 16.92 23.14
C GLY A 567 -33.45 17.00 21.78
N ARG A 568 -34.39 16.09 21.52
CA ARG A 568 -35.06 15.91 20.21
C ARG A 568 -35.82 17.13 19.69
N SER A 569 -36.19 18.04 20.59
CA SER A 569 -36.89 19.29 20.27
C SER A 569 -36.03 20.54 20.51
N CYS A 570 -34.73 20.34 20.72
CA CYS A 570 -33.73 21.40 20.81
C CYS A 570 -33.12 21.67 19.42
N ASP A 571 -32.53 22.86 19.26
CA ASP A 571 -31.78 23.19 18.06
C ASP A 571 -30.54 22.28 17.94
N SER A 572 -30.52 21.45 16.90
CA SER A 572 -29.45 20.50 16.62
C SER A 572 -28.25 21.13 15.91
N HIS A 573 -28.34 22.41 15.51
CA HIS A 573 -27.30 23.10 14.75
C HIS A 573 -26.40 24.00 15.61
N SER A 574 -26.83 24.39 16.82
CA SER A 574 -26.03 25.23 17.72
C SER A 574 -25.15 24.38 18.65
N SER A 575 -23.83 24.50 18.49
CA SER A 575 -22.86 23.87 19.40
C SER A 575 -22.86 24.60 20.76
N CYS A 576 -22.92 23.82 21.84
CA CYS A 576 -23.02 24.30 23.21
C CYS A 576 -21.75 23.94 23.99
N GLU A 577 -21.27 24.85 24.83
CA GLU A 577 -20.20 24.54 25.79
C GLU A 577 -20.79 23.91 27.04
N TRP A 578 -20.33 22.71 27.39
CA TRP A 578 -20.91 21.94 28.50
C TRP A 578 -20.08 22.07 29.77
N ALA A 579 -20.77 22.23 30.90
CA ALA A 579 -20.16 22.25 32.22
C ALA A 579 -20.67 21.10 33.10
N CYS A 580 -19.86 20.64 34.03
CA CYS A 580 -20.27 19.61 34.98
C CYS A 580 -21.42 20.11 35.87
N ALA A 581 -22.46 19.31 36.05
CA ALA A 581 -23.59 19.62 36.92
C ALA A 581 -23.19 19.77 38.40
N ASN A 582 -22.10 19.11 38.83
CA ASN A 582 -21.63 19.09 40.21
C ASN A 582 -20.62 20.21 40.52
N CYS A 583 -19.47 20.25 39.83
CA CYS A 583 -18.43 21.27 40.09
C CYS A 583 -18.58 22.54 39.24
N HIS A 584 -19.44 22.55 38.24
CA HIS A 584 -19.60 23.65 37.28
C HIS A 584 -18.35 23.99 36.46
N ALA A 585 -17.30 23.17 36.55
CA ALA A 585 -16.14 23.28 35.69
C ALA A 585 -16.52 22.91 34.24
N PRO A 586 -15.94 23.57 33.22
CA PRO A 586 -16.08 23.16 31.84
C PRO A 586 -15.65 21.70 31.66
N LEU A 587 -16.38 20.97 30.82
CA LEU A 587 -16.04 19.59 30.48
C LEU A 587 -14.97 19.57 29.39
N GLU A 588 -13.97 18.72 29.57
CA GLU A 588 -12.85 18.57 28.64
C GLU A 588 -12.75 17.10 28.19
N PHE A 589 -12.59 16.83 26.90
CA PHE A 589 -12.46 15.46 26.38
C PHE A 589 -11.01 15.18 25.98
N ALA A 590 -10.52 13.99 26.31
CA ALA A 590 -9.22 13.49 25.86
C ALA A 590 -9.41 12.26 24.98
N THR A 591 -9.02 12.37 23.71
CA THR A 591 -9.08 11.28 22.71
C THR A 591 -8.10 10.13 22.98
N VAL A 592 -7.14 10.32 23.87
CA VAL A 592 -6.13 9.28 24.18
C VAL A 592 -6.72 8.26 25.16
N THR A 593 -7.65 8.71 26.00
CA THR A 593 -8.29 7.89 27.04
C THR A 593 -9.78 7.72 26.80
N ASP A 594 -10.33 8.33 25.75
CA ASP A 594 -11.76 8.43 25.47
C ASP A 594 -12.60 8.84 26.70
N CYS A 595 -12.05 9.71 27.55
CA CYS A 595 -12.73 10.16 28.77
C CYS A 595 -13.05 11.64 28.71
N ILE A 596 -14.15 12.03 29.36
CA ILE A 596 -14.49 13.42 29.67
C ILE A 596 -14.06 13.71 31.11
N TYR A 597 -13.39 14.85 31.30
CA TYR A 597 -12.78 15.33 32.52
C TYR A 597 -13.48 16.58 33.01
N CYS A 598 -13.59 16.71 34.33
CA CYS A 598 -13.93 17.94 35.03
C CYS A 598 -13.15 18.00 36.36
N ASP A 599 -13.46 18.98 37.21
CA ASP A 599 -12.80 19.10 38.52
C ASP A 599 -13.29 18.05 39.55
N CYS A 600 -14.34 17.28 39.23
CA CYS A 600 -14.77 16.15 40.06
C CYS A 600 -14.00 14.86 39.77
N GLY A 601 -13.38 14.72 38.59
CA GLY A 601 -12.78 13.47 38.14
C GLY A 601 -12.97 13.27 36.64
N SER A 602 -12.80 12.03 36.19
CA SER A 602 -12.98 11.62 34.79
C SER A 602 -13.93 10.44 34.67
N ALA A 603 -14.58 10.29 33.52
CA ALA A 603 -15.35 9.09 33.20
C ALA A 603 -15.37 8.90 31.67
N ASP A 604 -15.60 7.66 31.22
CA ASP A 604 -15.77 7.35 29.80
C ASP A 604 -16.80 8.30 29.16
N TYR A 605 -16.54 8.76 27.94
CA TYR A 605 -17.39 9.75 27.28
C TYR A 605 -18.86 9.33 27.15
N ASN A 606 -19.15 8.04 27.06
CA ASN A 606 -20.51 7.51 27.01
C ASN A 606 -21.24 7.60 28.36
N SER A 607 -20.54 7.88 29.45
CA SER A 607 -21.05 7.92 30.84
C SER A 607 -21.78 9.22 31.20
N TRP A 608 -21.94 10.14 30.24
CA TRP A 608 -22.44 11.50 30.47
C TRP A 608 -23.82 11.73 29.87
N ASP A 609 -24.73 12.28 30.69
CA ASP A 609 -26.03 12.80 30.23
C ASP A 609 -25.99 14.33 30.16
N PHE A 610 -26.66 14.92 29.16
CA PHE A 610 -26.60 16.35 28.86
C PHE A 610 -27.97 17.02 28.96
N LYS A 611 -28.00 18.27 29.46
CA LYS A 611 -29.22 19.09 29.55
C LYS A 611 -28.97 20.57 29.26
N CYS A 612 -29.67 21.10 28.25
CA CYS A 612 -29.64 22.53 27.93
C CYS A 612 -30.71 23.31 28.68
N THR A 613 -30.66 24.65 28.60
CA THR A 613 -31.64 25.53 29.26
C THR A 613 -32.92 25.77 28.46
N SER A 614 -33.06 25.19 27.27
CA SER A 614 -34.27 25.38 26.47
C SER A 614 -35.46 24.68 27.13
N ASP A 615 -36.59 25.38 27.20
CA ASP A 615 -37.87 24.78 27.64
C ASP A 615 -38.28 23.58 26.75
N SER A 616 -37.78 23.55 25.51
CA SER A 616 -38.01 22.45 24.57
C SER A 616 -37.20 21.18 24.85
N HIS A 617 -36.18 21.22 25.72
CA HIS A 617 -35.43 20.02 26.15
C HIS A 617 -36.26 19.13 27.07
N GLY A 618 -37.20 19.72 27.82
CA GLY A 618 -37.96 19.01 28.85
C GLY A 618 -37.23 18.93 30.19
N ARG A 619 -37.78 18.16 31.13
CA ARG A 619 -37.31 18.13 32.53
C ARG A 619 -36.12 17.18 32.78
N GLY A 620 -35.90 16.18 31.92
CA GLY A 620 -34.84 15.18 32.05
C GLY A 620 -33.48 15.64 31.51
N PHE A 621 -32.48 14.76 31.63
CA PHE A 621 -31.25 14.82 30.84
C PHE A 621 -31.36 13.82 29.69
N ASP A 622 -30.78 14.15 28.54
CA ASP A 622 -30.74 13.30 27.36
C ASP A 622 -29.31 12.78 27.11
N ARG A 623 -29.21 11.55 26.62
CA ARG A 623 -27.94 10.87 26.34
C ARG A 623 -27.79 10.66 24.84
N TYR A 624 -26.59 10.88 24.33
CA TYR A 624 -26.25 10.59 22.94
C TYR A 624 -26.11 9.09 22.69
N HIS A 625 -26.30 8.67 21.44
CA HIS A 625 -25.81 7.36 20.99
C HIS A 625 -24.28 7.37 20.97
N SER A 626 -23.64 6.26 21.38
CA SER A 626 -22.19 6.20 21.58
C SER A 626 -21.41 6.60 20.32
N ASP A 627 -21.72 6.02 19.17
CA ASP A 627 -21.07 6.37 17.89
C ASP A 627 -21.27 7.84 17.47
N GLU A 628 -22.39 8.44 17.83
CA GLU A 628 -22.69 9.84 17.49
C GLU A 628 -21.89 10.80 18.36
N LEU A 629 -21.86 10.55 19.68
CA LEU A 629 -21.11 11.35 20.64
C LEU A 629 -19.61 11.29 20.34
N TYR A 630 -19.07 10.09 20.10
CA TYR A 630 -17.67 9.91 19.79
C TYR A 630 -17.27 10.69 18.54
N ARG A 631 -18.09 10.66 17.48
CA ARG A 631 -17.87 11.43 16.25
C ARG A 631 -17.92 12.94 16.49
N LEU A 632 -18.83 13.42 17.34
CA LEU A 632 -18.92 14.83 17.69
C LEU A 632 -17.70 15.30 18.52
N LEU A 633 -17.24 14.46 19.45
CA LEU A 633 -16.09 14.74 20.32
C LEU A 633 -14.74 14.65 19.61
N THR A 634 -14.61 13.80 18.59
CA THR A 634 -13.35 13.65 17.82
C THR A 634 -13.23 14.64 16.66
N ARG A 635 -14.34 15.20 16.17
CA ARG A 635 -14.35 16.23 15.11
C ARG A 635 -13.63 17.52 15.53
N SER A 636 -13.51 17.82 16.83
CA SER A 636 -12.83 19.01 17.35
C SER A 636 -11.29 18.96 17.33
N LYS A 637 -10.68 17.87 16.83
CA LYS A 637 -9.21 17.69 16.83
C LYS A 637 -8.47 18.39 15.69
N GLN A 638 -9.14 18.93 14.68
CA GLN A 638 -8.47 19.72 13.64
C GLN A 638 -8.60 21.22 13.94
N PRO A 639 -7.52 22.02 13.88
CA PRO A 639 -7.67 23.47 13.86
C PRO A 639 -8.55 23.82 12.66
N ASP A 640 -9.75 24.36 12.90
CA ASP A 640 -10.81 24.69 11.93
C ASP A 640 -10.21 25.29 10.64
N CYS A 641 -9.86 24.45 9.66
CA CYS A 641 -9.21 24.88 8.43
C CYS A 641 -10.04 24.48 7.22
N ARG A 642 -10.78 25.45 6.66
CA ARG A 642 -11.65 25.25 5.50
C ARG A 642 -10.84 25.39 4.21
N ASN A 643 -10.75 24.31 3.44
CA ASN A 643 -10.07 24.29 2.14
C ASN A 643 -11.06 24.66 1.03
N ILE A 644 -10.81 25.76 0.32
CA ILE A 644 -11.63 26.27 -0.78
C ILE A 644 -10.79 26.28 -2.06
N LEU A 645 -11.21 25.53 -3.06
CA LEU A 645 -10.60 25.50 -4.38
C LEU A 645 -11.25 26.55 -5.27
N VAL A 646 -10.47 27.45 -5.89
CA VAL A 646 -10.98 28.52 -6.77
C VAL A 646 -10.65 28.21 -8.21
N LEU A 647 -11.68 28.06 -9.05
CA LEU A 647 -11.58 27.68 -10.46
C LEU A 647 -12.25 28.74 -11.33
N GLY A 648 -11.80 28.87 -12.58
CA GLY A 648 -12.43 29.74 -13.56
C GLY A 648 -11.52 30.07 -14.74
N GLN A 649 -12.12 30.55 -15.84
CA GLN A 649 -11.38 30.88 -17.06
C GLN A 649 -10.28 31.93 -16.81
N THR A 650 -9.24 31.92 -17.64
CA THR A 650 -8.31 33.05 -17.74
C THR A 650 -9.07 34.37 -17.98
N GLY A 651 -8.72 35.40 -17.22
CA GLY A 651 -9.35 36.72 -17.32
C GLY A 651 -10.72 36.85 -16.64
N VAL A 652 -11.26 35.83 -15.95
CA VAL A 652 -12.52 35.92 -15.16
C VAL A 652 -12.41 36.84 -13.94
N GLY A 653 -11.19 37.16 -13.49
CA GLY A 653 -10.91 37.99 -12.33
C GLY A 653 -10.55 37.22 -11.05
N LYS A 654 -9.97 36.00 -11.14
CA LYS A 654 -9.58 35.17 -9.98
C LYS A 654 -8.64 35.91 -9.01
N SER A 655 -7.50 36.42 -9.50
CA SER A 655 -6.51 37.13 -8.69
C SER A 655 -7.11 38.38 -8.02
N THR A 656 -7.93 39.13 -8.77
CA THR A 656 -8.66 40.29 -8.25
C THR A 656 -9.68 39.90 -7.19
N PHE A 657 -10.40 38.78 -7.38
CA PHE A 657 -11.32 38.23 -6.38
C PHE A 657 -10.58 37.84 -5.11
N ILE A 658 -9.47 37.10 -5.19
CA ILE A 658 -8.69 36.67 -4.01
C ILE A 658 -8.20 37.89 -3.21
N ASN A 659 -7.68 38.91 -3.88
CA ASN A 659 -7.26 40.14 -3.22
C ASN A 659 -8.44 40.86 -2.56
N SER A 660 -9.58 40.97 -3.25
CA SER A 660 -10.80 41.57 -2.70
C SER A 660 -11.31 40.79 -1.49
N PHE A 661 -11.35 39.46 -1.60
CA PHE A 661 -11.78 38.53 -0.56
C PHE A 661 -10.94 38.68 0.71
N VAL A 662 -9.61 38.74 0.58
CA VAL A 662 -8.71 38.98 1.73
C VAL A 662 -9.00 40.33 2.38
N ASN A 663 -9.23 41.40 1.60
CA ASN A 663 -9.58 42.72 2.14
C ASN A 663 -10.93 42.70 2.87
N PHE A 664 -11.94 42.02 2.34
CA PHE A 664 -13.27 41.91 2.97
C PHE A 664 -13.25 41.20 4.33
N LEU A 665 -12.30 40.27 4.52
CA LEU A 665 -12.09 39.55 5.77
C LEU A 665 -11.14 40.26 6.74
N THR A 666 -10.25 41.12 6.22
CA THR A 666 -9.26 41.85 7.04
C THR A 666 -9.84 43.13 7.63
N PHE A 667 -10.69 43.84 6.88
CA PHE A 667 -11.27 45.12 7.29
C PHE A 667 -12.79 45.01 7.46
N GLU A 668 -13.32 45.59 8.53
CA GLU A 668 -14.76 45.56 8.81
C GLU A 668 -15.53 46.52 7.89
N SER A 669 -14.90 47.61 7.47
CA SER A 669 -15.54 48.65 6.64
C SER A 669 -14.64 49.17 5.53
N PHE A 670 -15.27 49.69 4.46
CA PHE A 670 -14.56 50.36 3.37
C PHE A 670 -13.71 51.56 3.83
N ASN A 671 -14.15 52.27 4.88
CA ASN A 671 -13.40 53.40 5.44
C ASN A 671 -12.11 52.96 6.12
N GLU A 672 -12.16 51.84 6.82
CA GLU A 672 -11.00 51.27 7.49
C GLU A 672 -9.96 50.81 6.46
N ALA A 673 -10.39 50.06 5.44
CA ALA A 673 -9.54 49.65 4.32
C ALA A 673 -8.91 50.86 3.59
N LYS A 674 -9.68 51.94 3.41
CA LYS A 674 -9.22 53.19 2.80
C LYS A 674 -8.22 53.97 3.67
N SER A 675 -8.25 53.77 4.99
CA SER A 675 -7.39 54.46 5.96
C SER A 675 -6.16 53.63 6.35
N ALA A 676 -6.05 52.40 5.86
CA ALA A 676 -4.89 51.54 6.07
C ALA A 676 -3.60 52.18 5.51
N GLN A 677 -2.46 51.86 6.12
CA GLN A 677 -1.15 52.40 5.69
C GLN A 677 -0.73 51.89 4.30
N LYS A 678 -1.20 50.70 3.92
CA LYS A 678 -0.89 50.04 2.65
C LYS A 678 -2.08 49.22 2.18
N LEU A 679 -2.14 48.96 0.87
CA LEU A 679 -3.08 48.00 0.29
C LEU A 679 -2.68 46.58 0.70
N GLU A 680 -3.61 45.82 1.27
CA GLU A 680 -3.41 44.39 1.49
C GLU A 680 -3.67 43.63 0.18
N TYR A 681 -2.69 42.87 -0.28
CA TYR A 681 -2.83 41.99 -1.45
C TYR A 681 -2.02 40.71 -1.23
N ARG A 682 -2.46 39.61 -1.85
CA ARG A 682 -1.81 38.29 -1.77
C ARG A 682 -1.38 37.76 -3.13
N VAL A 683 -2.05 38.19 -4.19
CA VAL A 683 -1.78 37.82 -5.57
C VAL A 683 -1.46 39.10 -6.34
N PRO A 684 -0.38 39.19 -7.12
CA PRO A 684 -0.20 40.34 -7.99
C PRO A 684 -1.33 40.41 -9.04
N CYS A 685 -1.66 41.62 -9.48
CA CYS A 685 -2.67 41.81 -10.53
C CYS A 685 -2.52 43.17 -11.21
N SER A 686 -2.96 43.29 -12.46
CA SER A 686 -2.99 44.53 -13.21
C SER A 686 -4.38 44.82 -13.80
N PHE A 687 -4.73 46.10 -13.88
CA PHE A 687 -5.95 46.56 -14.54
C PHE A 687 -5.80 48.01 -15.00
N SER A 688 -6.56 48.41 -16.02
CA SER A 688 -6.52 49.78 -16.56
C SER A 688 -7.59 50.65 -15.92
N VAL A 689 -7.21 51.87 -15.57
CA VAL A 689 -8.12 52.92 -15.08
C VAL A 689 -8.04 54.11 -16.02
N SER A 690 -9.18 54.48 -16.59
CA SER A 690 -9.32 55.71 -17.37
C SER A 690 -9.63 56.87 -16.43
N HIS A 691 -8.94 57.98 -16.60
CA HIS A 691 -9.21 59.23 -15.89
C HIS A 691 -9.00 60.42 -16.80
N TRP A 692 -9.76 61.47 -16.58
CA TRP A 692 -9.61 62.72 -17.31
C TRP A 692 -8.42 63.48 -16.76
N ASN A 693 -7.47 63.87 -17.62
CA ASN A 693 -6.33 64.66 -17.18
C ASN A 693 -6.83 66.05 -16.75
N SER A 694 -6.82 66.31 -15.44
CA SER A 694 -7.29 67.57 -14.87
C SER A 694 -6.32 68.75 -15.12
N SER A 695 -5.17 68.47 -15.73
CA SER A 695 -4.08 69.42 -16.00
C SER A 695 -4.02 69.82 -17.49
N ASP A 696 -4.85 69.20 -18.34
CA ASP A 696 -4.93 69.44 -19.78
C ASP A 696 -6.25 70.16 -20.13
N PRO A 697 -6.22 71.33 -20.79
CA PRO A 697 -7.41 72.07 -21.18
C PRO A 697 -8.35 71.32 -22.16
N ASP A 698 -7.84 70.34 -22.91
CA ASP A 698 -8.63 69.57 -23.88
C ASP A 698 -9.33 68.33 -23.27
N GLN A 699 -9.11 68.07 -21.96
CA GLN A 699 -9.61 66.89 -21.25
C GLN A 699 -9.32 65.58 -22.00
N GLU A 700 -8.08 65.32 -22.40
CA GLU A 700 -7.77 64.00 -22.96
C GLU A 700 -7.99 62.88 -21.92
N LEU A 701 -8.59 61.78 -22.39
CA LEU A 701 -8.85 60.59 -21.58
C LEU A 701 -7.56 59.78 -21.47
N GLU A 702 -6.90 59.84 -20.31
CA GLU A 702 -5.69 59.08 -20.06
C GLU A 702 -6.01 57.70 -19.46
N ASN A 703 -5.54 56.65 -20.13
CA ASN A 703 -5.57 55.28 -19.64
C ASN A 703 -4.29 54.95 -18.87
N ARG A 704 -4.40 54.74 -17.56
CA ARG A 704 -3.27 54.35 -16.72
C ARG A 704 -3.44 52.91 -16.25
N THR A 705 -2.42 52.09 -16.48
CA THR A 705 -2.39 50.71 -15.98
C THR A 705 -1.94 50.72 -14.52
N ILE A 706 -2.82 50.27 -13.62
CA ILE A 706 -2.52 50.03 -12.21
C ILE A 706 -1.90 48.65 -12.09
N ARG A 707 -0.73 48.57 -11.45
CA ARG A 707 -0.02 47.30 -11.17
C ARG A 707 0.08 47.10 -9.67
N VAL A 708 -0.54 46.06 -9.14
CA VAL A 708 -0.49 45.71 -7.71
C VAL A 708 0.48 44.55 -7.54
N GLY A 709 1.59 44.78 -6.85
CA GLY A 709 2.63 43.78 -6.57
C GLY A 709 3.59 43.46 -7.73
N SER A 710 4.57 42.60 -7.45
CA SER A 710 5.54 42.03 -8.40
C SER A 710 5.90 40.61 -7.95
N GLY A 711 5.87 39.63 -8.86
CA GLY A 711 6.20 38.22 -8.58
C GLY A 711 6.99 37.58 -9.72
N GLU A 712 7.81 36.56 -9.41
CA GLU A 712 8.66 35.85 -10.38
C GLU A 712 7.88 34.80 -11.22
N ASP A 713 6.68 34.40 -10.79
CA ASP A 713 5.86 33.34 -11.39
C ASP A 713 4.63 33.86 -12.20
N GLU A 714 4.55 35.16 -12.54
CA GLU A 714 3.43 35.74 -13.30
C GLU A 714 3.91 36.51 -14.56
N HIS A 715 3.29 36.22 -15.72
CA HIS A 715 3.43 37.01 -16.96
C HIS A 715 2.26 38.01 -17.09
N ASP A 716 2.49 39.13 -17.78
CA ASP A 716 1.48 40.19 -18.02
C ASP A 716 0.25 39.62 -18.75
N GLY A 717 -0.83 39.32 -18.00
CA GLY A 717 -2.06 38.69 -18.52
C GLY A 717 -2.92 39.59 -19.43
N THR A 718 -2.38 40.72 -19.87
CA THR A 718 -3.03 41.64 -20.81
C THR A 718 -3.10 41.10 -22.25
N THR A 719 -2.34 40.04 -22.57
CA THR A 719 -2.30 39.38 -23.89
C THR A 719 -3.22 38.15 -24.03
N GLY A 720 -3.98 37.77 -22.99
CA GLY A 720 -4.90 36.62 -23.02
C GLY A 720 -4.34 35.32 -22.44
N ASP A 721 -3.07 35.28 -22.04
CA ASP A 721 -2.45 34.16 -21.32
C ASP A 721 -2.88 34.13 -19.84
N SER A 722 -2.83 32.95 -19.20
CA SER A 722 -3.11 32.86 -17.76
C SER A 722 -2.08 33.63 -16.93
N ALA A 723 -2.54 34.58 -16.12
CA ALA A 723 -1.66 35.34 -15.22
C ALA A 723 -0.98 34.41 -14.19
N THR A 724 -1.72 33.44 -13.64
CA THR A 724 -1.22 32.44 -12.67
C THR A 724 -0.66 31.21 -13.40
N GLN A 725 0.65 30.94 -13.28
CA GLN A 725 1.31 29.81 -13.96
C GLN A 725 1.49 28.54 -13.09
N LYS A 726 1.26 28.62 -11.77
CA LYS A 726 1.34 27.50 -10.81
C LYS A 726 0.27 27.61 -9.72
N THR A 727 -0.22 26.48 -9.24
CA THR A 727 -1.20 26.44 -8.13
C THR A 727 -0.60 27.00 -6.85
N SER A 728 -1.26 27.99 -6.25
CA SER A 728 -0.79 28.71 -5.06
C SER A 728 -1.80 28.61 -3.93
N VAL A 729 -1.33 28.69 -2.67
CA VAL A 729 -2.17 28.48 -1.50
C VAL A 729 -2.07 29.68 -0.56
N TYR A 730 -3.20 30.34 -0.33
CA TYR A 730 -3.31 31.52 0.53
C TYR A 730 -4.09 31.18 1.80
N ARG A 731 -3.67 31.75 2.94
CA ARG A 731 -4.29 31.50 4.24
C ARG A 731 -4.80 32.83 4.82
N VAL A 732 -6.04 32.84 5.24
CA VAL A 732 -6.68 33.96 5.94
C VAL A 732 -7.41 33.43 7.16
N THR A 733 -7.38 34.16 8.28
CA THR A 733 -8.10 33.78 9.50
C THR A 733 -9.23 34.77 9.72
N TYR A 734 -10.44 34.28 9.94
CA TYR A 734 -11.63 35.07 10.18
C TYR A 734 -12.49 34.39 11.25
N ASN A 735 -12.89 35.12 12.30
CA ASN A 735 -13.67 34.60 13.44
C ASN A 735 -13.11 33.31 14.09
N GLY A 736 -11.77 33.18 14.17
CA GLY A 736 -11.12 32.00 14.74
C GLY A 736 -10.98 30.81 13.78
N THR A 737 -11.68 30.83 12.64
CA THR A 737 -11.58 29.83 11.56
C THR A 737 -10.49 30.21 10.56
N LYS A 738 -9.68 29.25 10.15
CA LYS A 738 -8.66 29.42 9.11
C LYS A 738 -9.23 29.02 7.75
N TYR A 739 -9.27 29.94 6.79
CA TYR A 739 -9.65 29.62 5.41
C TYR A 739 -8.39 29.50 4.55
N ARG A 740 -8.29 28.39 3.83
CA ARG A 740 -7.20 28.08 2.90
C ARG A 740 -7.75 28.13 1.48
N ILE A 741 -7.35 29.17 0.75
CA ILE A 741 -7.76 29.41 -0.63
C ILE A 741 -6.70 28.79 -1.53
N ILE A 742 -7.10 27.84 -2.36
CA ILE A 742 -6.25 27.18 -3.35
C ILE A 742 -6.55 27.86 -4.69
N ASP A 743 -5.63 28.72 -5.12
CA ASP A 743 -5.69 29.41 -6.40
C ASP A 743 -5.09 28.55 -7.49
N THR A 744 -5.84 28.36 -8.58
CA THR A 744 -5.42 27.52 -9.69
C THR A 744 -5.14 28.37 -10.93
N PRO A 745 -4.24 27.91 -11.82
CA PRO A 745 -4.15 28.44 -13.18
C PRO A 745 -5.54 28.50 -13.83
N GLY A 746 -5.74 29.46 -14.74
CA GLY A 746 -7.00 29.54 -15.49
C GLY A 746 -7.20 28.31 -16.36
N ILE A 747 -8.40 27.74 -16.28
CA ILE A 747 -8.79 26.58 -17.09
C ILE A 747 -9.26 27.12 -18.45
N GLY A 748 -8.77 26.56 -19.56
CA GLY A 748 -9.07 27.02 -20.92
C GLY A 748 -8.04 27.98 -21.47
N ASP A 749 -6.76 27.63 -21.30
CA ASP A 749 -5.63 28.38 -21.84
C ASP A 749 -5.62 28.33 -23.38
N THR A 750 -5.39 29.47 -24.04
CA THR A 750 -5.35 29.59 -25.51
C THR A 750 -4.22 28.79 -26.18
N ARG A 751 -3.33 28.19 -25.38
CA ARG A 751 -2.19 27.37 -25.82
C ARG A 751 -2.52 25.88 -25.99
N GLY A 752 -3.75 25.45 -25.67
CA GLY A 752 -4.29 24.13 -26.05
C GLY A 752 -4.37 23.07 -24.93
N PRO A 753 -4.96 21.89 -25.23
CA PRO A 753 -5.40 20.89 -24.25
C PRO A 753 -4.26 20.16 -23.50
N GLU A 754 -3.05 20.17 -24.05
CA GLU A 754 -1.86 19.59 -23.38
C GLU A 754 -1.46 20.41 -22.14
N ILE A 755 -1.70 21.72 -22.16
CA ILE A 755 -1.42 22.63 -21.04
C ILE A 755 -2.54 22.53 -20.00
N ASP A 756 -3.80 22.38 -20.41
CA ASP A 756 -4.91 22.15 -19.48
C ASP A 756 -4.73 20.83 -18.70
N ASN A 757 -4.26 19.76 -19.35
CA ASN A 757 -3.90 18.51 -18.67
C ASN A 757 -2.78 18.70 -17.63
N LYS A 758 -1.79 19.55 -17.94
CA LYS A 758 -0.72 19.88 -17.00
C LYS A 758 -1.24 20.70 -15.81
N ASN A 759 -2.15 21.64 -16.06
CA ASN A 759 -2.80 22.46 -15.05
C ASN A 759 -3.65 21.60 -14.10
N ILE A 760 -4.45 20.67 -14.64
CA ILE A 760 -5.24 19.72 -13.84
C ILE A 760 -4.33 18.84 -12.96
N LYS A 761 -3.23 18.31 -13.51
CA LYS A 761 -2.27 17.53 -12.71
C LYS A 761 -1.64 18.35 -11.58
N ASP A 762 -1.35 19.63 -11.81
CA ASP A 762 -0.82 20.53 -10.79
C ASP A 762 -1.84 20.79 -9.66
N ILE A 763 -3.11 21.00 -10.03
CA ILE A 763 -4.23 21.11 -9.08
C ILE A 763 -4.33 19.84 -8.22
N MET A 764 -4.35 18.66 -8.85
CA MET A 764 -4.47 17.38 -8.16
C MET A 764 -3.27 17.11 -7.24
N ASN A 765 -2.05 17.43 -7.67
CA ASN A 765 -0.85 17.32 -6.84
C ASN A 765 -0.88 18.24 -5.62
N THR A 766 -1.50 19.42 -5.75
CA THR A 766 -1.70 20.34 -4.63
C THR A 766 -2.77 19.80 -3.66
N LEU A 767 -3.86 19.24 -4.19
CA LEU A 767 -4.92 18.64 -3.38
C LEU A 767 -4.44 17.41 -2.58
N LYS A 768 -3.48 16.62 -3.09
CA LYS A 768 -2.88 15.46 -2.37
C LYS A 768 -2.35 15.79 -0.96
N ARG A 769 -2.04 17.04 -0.67
CA ARG A 769 -1.49 17.49 0.61
C ARG A 769 -2.55 17.72 1.68
N TYR A 770 -3.83 17.55 1.34
CA TYR A 770 -4.96 17.83 2.21
C TYR A 770 -5.92 16.64 2.26
N GLU A 771 -6.58 16.46 3.41
CA GLU A 771 -7.51 15.35 3.64
C GLU A 771 -8.93 15.69 3.19
N GLU A 772 -9.36 16.94 3.39
CA GLU A 772 -10.74 17.39 3.20
C GLU A 772 -10.83 18.62 2.28
N LEU A 773 -11.85 18.66 1.43
CA LEU A 773 -12.20 19.81 0.59
C LEU A 773 -13.58 20.33 0.99
N HIS A 774 -13.66 21.59 1.39
CA HIS A 774 -14.88 22.16 1.97
C HIS A 774 -15.73 22.91 0.94
N GLY A 775 -15.10 23.52 -0.07
CA GLY A 775 -15.80 24.20 -1.15
C GLY A 775 -15.00 24.22 -2.45
N ILE A 776 -15.71 24.14 -3.57
CA ILE A 776 -15.18 24.33 -4.93
C ILE A 776 -15.90 25.54 -5.52
N LEU A 777 -15.23 26.68 -5.55
CA LEU A 777 -15.76 27.93 -6.09
C LEU A 777 -15.42 28.06 -7.56
N ILE A 778 -16.45 28.03 -8.42
CA ILE A 778 -16.32 28.24 -9.86
C ILE A 778 -16.72 29.67 -10.20
N LEU A 779 -15.77 30.45 -10.73
CA LEU A 779 -15.97 31.82 -11.13
C LEU A 779 -16.42 31.93 -12.60
N VAL A 780 -17.46 32.73 -12.84
CA VAL A 780 -18.09 32.97 -14.15
C VAL A 780 -18.33 34.47 -14.36
N LYS A 781 -18.08 35.02 -15.56
CA LYS A 781 -18.40 36.42 -15.86
C LYS A 781 -19.89 36.59 -16.15
N THR A 782 -20.52 37.64 -15.64
CA THR A 782 -21.96 37.90 -15.86
C THR A 782 -22.32 38.32 -17.29
N ASN A 783 -21.36 38.82 -18.06
CA ASN A 783 -21.57 39.32 -19.43
C ASN A 783 -21.34 38.26 -20.53
N GLU A 784 -21.07 37.01 -20.15
CA GLU A 784 -20.92 35.90 -21.09
C GLU A 784 -22.29 35.31 -21.48
N ALA A 785 -22.93 35.90 -22.48
CA ALA A 785 -24.23 35.45 -23.00
C ALA A 785 -24.18 34.06 -23.70
N ARG A 786 -22.98 33.50 -23.90
CA ARG A 786 -22.75 32.15 -24.48
C ARG A 786 -21.54 31.52 -23.81
N LEU A 787 -21.70 30.29 -23.30
CA LEU A 787 -20.56 29.45 -22.93
C LEU A 787 -19.79 29.10 -24.22
N THR A 788 -18.54 29.52 -24.32
CA THR A 788 -17.69 29.14 -25.46
C THR A 788 -17.41 27.64 -25.43
N PRO A 789 -17.13 26.97 -26.56
CA PRO A 789 -16.82 25.54 -26.55
C PRO A 789 -15.56 25.21 -25.73
N THR A 790 -14.63 26.17 -25.60
CA THR A 790 -13.52 26.12 -24.64
C THR A 790 -14.03 25.97 -23.20
N ILE A 791 -15.01 26.78 -22.79
CA ILE A 791 -15.60 26.69 -21.44
C ILE A 791 -16.34 25.35 -21.27
N HIS A 792 -17.09 24.89 -22.28
CA HIS A 792 -17.74 23.56 -22.24
C HIS A 792 -16.73 22.43 -22.00
N PHE A 793 -15.65 22.39 -22.78
CA PHE A 793 -14.58 21.40 -22.63
C PHE A 793 -13.95 21.46 -21.22
N CYS A 794 -13.65 22.66 -20.74
CA CYS A 794 -13.00 22.86 -19.43
C CYS A 794 -13.87 22.39 -18.26
N PHE A 795 -15.17 22.68 -18.32
CA PHE A 795 -16.11 22.25 -17.30
C PHE A 795 -16.33 20.73 -17.33
N GLU A 796 -16.48 20.12 -18.51
CA GLU A 796 -16.64 18.66 -18.63
C GLU A 796 -15.38 17.92 -18.18
N GLU A 797 -14.20 18.40 -18.57
CA GLU A 797 -12.92 17.81 -18.16
C GLU A 797 -12.76 17.88 -16.64
N LEU A 798 -12.98 19.06 -16.05
CA LEU A 798 -12.90 19.27 -14.60
C LEU A 798 -13.87 18.36 -13.84
N LEU A 799 -15.15 18.32 -14.25
CA LEU A 799 -16.15 17.47 -13.61
C LEU A 799 -15.83 15.98 -13.79
N SER A 800 -15.15 15.61 -14.86
CA SER A 800 -14.70 14.23 -15.04
C SER A 800 -13.70 13.80 -13.97
N HIS A 801 -12.82 14.69 -13.49
CA HIS A 801 -11.81 14.37 -12.48
C HIS A 801 -12.31 14.44 -11.03
N LEU A 802 -13.52 14.94 -10.81
CA LEU A 802 -14.11 15.05 -9.48
C LEU A 802 -14.97 13.81 -9.16
N HIS A 803 -14.75 13.24 -7.98
CA HIS A 803 -15.63 12.19 -7.44
C HIS A 803 -17.04 12.75 -7.21
N HIS A 804 -18.07 11.91 -7.37
CA HIS A 804 -19.47 12.34 -7.27
C HIS A 804 -19.81 13.08 -5.96
N SER A 805 -19.18 12.69 -4.84
CA SER A 805 -19.39 13.34 -3.53
C SER A 805 -18.85 14.77 -3.46
N ALA A 806 -17.88 15.14 -4.31
CA ALA A 806 -17.33 16.49 -4.36
C ALA A 806 -18.30 17.51 -5.00
N VAL A 807 -19.28 17.02 -5.77
CA VAL A 807 -20.26 17.86 -6.48
C VAL A 807 -21.14 18.64 -5.51
N ALA A 808 -21.44 18.07 -4.34
CA ALA A 808 -22.21 18.73 -3.28
C ALA A 808 -21.48 19.98 -2.70
N ASN A 809 -20.17 20.07 -2.88
CA ASN A 809 -19.34 21.18 -2.42
C ASN A 809 -19.11 22.25 -3.50
N VAL A 810 -19.71 22.12 -4.69
CA VAL A 810 -19.57 23.08 -5.79
C VAL A 810 -20.48 24.30 -5.58
N VAL A 811 -19.88 25.48 -5.69
CA VAL A 811 -20.55 26.79 -5.60
C VAL A 811 -20.11 27.70 -6.75
N PHE A 812 -20.98 28.61 -7.16
CA PHE A 812 -20.78 29.50 -8.30
C PHE A 812 -20.59 30.95 -7.85
N GLY A 813 -19.53 31.60 -8.30
CA GLY A 813 -19.27 33.02 -8.08
C GLY A 813 -19.34 33.81 -9.38
N PHE A 814 -20.23 34.78 -9.47
CA PHE A 814 -20.38 35.65 -10.61
C PHE A 814 -19.51 36.89 -10.43
N THR A 815 -18.68 37.21 -11.42
CA THR A 815 -17.82 38.41 -11.43
C THR A 815 -18.33 39.44 -12.43
N HIS A 816 -17.84 40.69 -12.35
CA HIS A 816 -18.27 41.82 -13.20
C HIS A 816 -19.76 42.18 -13.01
N THR A 817 -20.26 42.03 -11.79
CA THR A 817 -21.69 42.10 -11.50
C THR A 817 -22.26 43.52 -11.47
N LEU A 818 -21.43 44.57 -11.55
CA LEU A 818 -21.89 45.96 -11.61
C LEU A 818 -22.86 46.20 -12.78
N ILE A 819 -22.57 45.59 -13.94
CA ILE A 819 -23.35 45.72 -15.18
C ILE A 819 -24.71 45.01 -15.06
N SER A 820 -24.78 43.97 -14.23
CA SER A 820 -25.98 43.17 -13.98
C SER A 820 -26.69 43.52 -12.67
N ASN A 821 -26.39 44.69 -12.08
CA ASN A 821 -26.93 45.12 -10.78
C ASN A 821 -26.80 44.06 -9.67
N TYR A 822 -25.63 43.42 -9.60
CA TYR A 822 -25.28 42.38 -8.63
C TYR A 822 -26.06 41.06 -8.79
N ALA A 823 -26.64 40.81 -9.96
CA ALA A 823 -27.27 39.53 -10.32
C ALA A 823 -26.36 38.69 -11.25
N PRO A 824 -26.60 37.37 -11.39
CA PRO A 824 -25.89 36.49 -12.33
C PRO A 824 -25.88 36.92 -13.81
N GLY A 825 -26.78 37.82 -14.22
CA GLY A 825 -26.81 38.37 -15.58
C GLY A 825 -27.12 37.34 -16.67
N ASP A 826 -26.59 37.58 -17.87
CA ASP A 826 -26.89 36.78 -19.07
C ASP A 826 -26.22 35.39 -19.04
N ALA A 827 -25.25 35.17 -18.15
CA ALA A 827 -24.53 33.91 -18.01
C ALA A 827 -25.37 32.79 -17.34
N LEU A 828 -26.46 33.13 -16.63
CA LEU A 828 -27.25 32.16 -15.87
C LEU A 828 -27.97 31.13 -16.76
N GLY A 829 -28.59 31.57 -17.86
CA GLY A 829 -29.34 30.70 -18.77
C GLY A 829 -28.48 29.64 -19.47
N PRO A 830 -27.34 30.02 -20.08
CA PRO A 830 -26.37 29.09 -20.64
C PRO A 830 -25.84 28.11 -19.59
N LEU A 831 -25.47 28.58 -18.40
CA LEU A 831 -24.95 27.74 -17.32
C LEU A 831 -25.97 26.70 -16.85
N GLN A 832 -27.23 27.11 -16.61
CA GLN A 832 -28.28 26.17 -16.22
C GLN A 832 -28.61 25.14 -17.30
N SER A 833 -28.53 25.53 -18.58
CA SER A 833 -28.76 24.63 -19.71
C SER A 833 -27.64 23.60 -19.85
N PHE A 834 -26.38 24.02 -19.65
CA PHE A 834 -25.21 23.14 -19.67
C PHE A 834 -25.26 22.09 -18.56
N LEU A 835 -25.55 22.52 -17.32
CA LEU A 835 -25.59 21.60 -16.18
C LEU A 835 -26.68 20.53 -16.32
N LYS A 836 -27.86 20.88 -16.85
CA LYS A 836 -28.95 19.93 -17.09
C LYS A 836 -28.69 18.92 -18.22
N GLY A 837 -27.81 19.26 -19.17
CA GLY A 837 -27.58 18.44 -20.37
C GLY A 837 -26.43 17.45 -20.26
N ASN A 838 -25.39 17.76 -19.47
CA ASN A 838 -24.08 17.11 -19.59
C ASN A 838 -23.51 16.54 -18.28
N THR A 839 -24.30 16.50 -17.19
CA THR A 839 -23.85 15.94 -15.91
C THR A 839 -24.67 14.71 -15.52
N THR A 840 -24.03 13.69 -14.96
CA THR A 840 -24.73 12.50 -14.42
C THR A 840 -25.32 12.74 -13.03
N VAL A 841 -25.05 13.92 -12.44
CA VAL A 841 -25.42 14.32 -11.07
C VAL A 841 -26.25 15.61 -11.16
N ASP A 842 -27.34 15.71 -10.40
CA ASP A 842 -28.21 16.90 -10.36
C ASP A 842 -27.51 18.14 -9.77
N LEU A 843 -26.70 18.84 -10.58
CA LEU A 843 -26.09 20.12 -10.21
C LEU A 843 -26.96 21.28 -10.71
N THR A 844 -27.57 22.03 -9.78
CA THR A 844 -28.43 23.17 -10.12
C THR A 844 -27.90 24.47 -9.53
N VAL A 845 -28.02 25.57 -10.29
CA VAL A 845 -27.70 26.92 -9.80
C VAL A 845 -28.91 27.45 -9.05
N SER A 846 -28.73 27.71 -7.75
CA SER A 846 -29.74 28.21 -6.83
C SER A 846 -29.17 29.37 -6.01
N ARG A 847 -30.05 30.13 -5.33
CA ARG A 847 -29.60 31.21 -4.43
C ARG A 847 -28.66 30.71 -3.32
N ALA A 848 -28.80 29.46 -2.88
CA ALA A 848 -27.98 28.89 -1.81
C ALA A 848 -26.51 28.68 -2.23
N ASN A 849 -26.25 28.37 -3.51
CA ASN A 849 -24.91 28.06 -4.02
C ASN A 849 -24.40 29.03 -5.09
N SER A 850 -25.08 30.15 -5.35
CA SER A 850 -24.65 31.21 -6.27
C SER A 850 -24.35 32.51 -5.53
N TYR A 851 -23.23 33.19 -5.83
CA TYR A 851 -22.76 34.40 -5.16
C TYR A 851 -22.32 35.46 -6.16
N SER A 852 -22.43 36.74 -5.82
CA SER A 852 -22.05 37.86 -6.71
C SER A 852 -20.89 38.66 -6.12
N PHE A 853 -19.82 38.83 -6.90
CA PHE A 853 -18.61 39.53 -6.48
C PHE A 853 -18.24 40.65 -7.46
N ASP A 854 -18.08 41.87 -6.94
CA ASP A 854 -17.65 43.02 -7.71
C ASP A 854 -16.30 43.57 -7.22
N ALA A 855 -15.43 43.91 -8.17
CA ALA A 855 -14.06 44.35 -7.88
C ALA A 855 -13.90 45.88 -7.82
N LYS A 856 -14.96 46.67 -8.02
CA LYS A 856 -14.87 48.15 -8.10
C LYS A 856 -14.32 48.77 -6.82
N SER A 857 -14.65 48.17 -5.67
CA SER A 857 -14.12 48.59 -4.37
C SER A 857 -12.60 48.39 -4.26
N PHE A 858 -12.09 47.23 -4.67
CA PHE A 858 -10.65 46.93 -4.68
C PHE A 858 -9.89 47.77 -5.71
N HIS A 859 -10.43 47.95 -6.92
CA HIS A 859 -9.83 48.82 -7.93
C HIS A 859 -9.68 50.27 -7.45
N TYR A 860 -10.69 50.79 -6.76
CA TYR A 860 -10.63 52.13 -6.15
C TYR A 860 -9.52 52.22 -5.10
N LEU A 861 -9.42 51.24 -4.20
CA LEU A 861 -8.39 51.22 -3.17
C LEU A 861 -6.99 51.18 -3.80
N ALA A 862 -6.76 50.28 -4.76
CA ALA A 862 -5.48 50.16 -5.45
C ALA A 862 -5.10 51.43 -6.23
N ALA A 863 -6.03 52.05 -6.96
CA ALA A 863 -5.77 53.31 -7.65
C ALA A 863 -5.41 54.45 -6.68
N ARG A 864 -6.11 54.53 -5.54
CA ARG A 864 -5.87 55.53 -4.50
C ARG A 864 -4.48 55.37 -3.85
N PHE A 865 -4.08 54.15 -3.52
CA PHE A 865 -2.75 53.87 -2.95
C PHE A 865 -1.60 54.20 -3.93
N GLN A 866 -1.88 54.27 -5.24
CA GLN A 866 -0.93 54.72 -6.27
C GLN A 866 -1.06 56.21 -6.62
N GLY A 867 -1.81 56.98 -5.84
CA GLY A 867 -1.93 58.43 -5.99
C GLY A 867 -2.94 58.89 -7.04
N ILE A 868 -3.71 57.99 -7.66
CA ILE A 868 -4.78 58.35 -8.61
C ILE A 868 -6.04 58.74 -7.81
N ARG A 869 -6.55 59.95 -8.06
CA ARG A 869 -7.73 60.52 -7.38
C ARG A 869 -8.85 60.77 -8.41
N GLY A 870 -10.08 60.98 -7.94
CA GLY A 870 -11.23 61.32 -8.80
C GLY A 870 -12.13 60.15 -9.20
N GLN A 871 -11.90 58.94 -8.67
CA GLN A 871 -12.78 57.78 -8.85
C GLN A 871 -14.05 57.89 -7.99
N ASP A 872 -15.16 57.29 -8.45
CA ASP A 872 -16.47 57.32 -7.78
C ASP A 872 -16.48 56.51 -6.47
N GLU A 873 -16.22 57.21 -5.36
CA GLU A 873 -16.18 56.61 -4.02
C GLU A 873 -17.53 56.05 -3.56
N ARG A 874 -18.65 56.66 -3.96
CA ARG A 874 -19.98 56.26 -3.48
C ARG A 874 -20.31 54.87 -4.01
N SER A 875 -20.11 54.64 -5.29
CA SER A 875 -20.35 53.33 -5.89
C SER A 875 -19.29 52.29 -5.48
N SER A 876 -18.04 52.69 -5.22
CA SER A 876 -17.03 51.79 -4.67
C SER A 876 -17.36 51.31 -3.25
N ARG A 877 -17.96 52.17 -2.41
CA ARG A 877 -18.47 51.78 -1.09
C ARG A 877 -19.64 50.80 -1.20
N GLU A 878 -20.59 51.06 -2.09
CA GLU A 878 -21.71 50.14 -2.32
C GLU A 878 -21.24 48.76 -2.82
N SER A 879 -20.25 48.75 -3.73
CA SER A 879 -19.57 47.54 -4.21
C SER A 879 -18.93 46.75 -3.07
N TRP A 880 -18.27 47.44 -2.12
CA TRP A 880 -17.67 46.83 -0.93
C TRP A 880 -18.74 46.17 -0.06
N ASP A 881 -19.78 46.90 0.33
CA ASP A 881 -20.79 46.42 1.27
C ASP A 881 -21.52 45.18 0.71
N ARG A 882 -21.89 45.21 -0.58
CA ARG A 882 -22.56 44.08 -1.24
C ARG A 882 -21.64 42.88 -1.41
N SER A 883 -20.41 43.08 -1.91
CA SER A 883 -19.47 41.96 -2.16
C SER A 883 -18.95 41.33 -0.86
N ARG A 884 -18.79 42.14 0.21
CA ARG A 884 -18.45 41.64 1.54
C ARG A 884 -19.60 40.83 2.13
N ALA A 885 -20.85 41.30 2.02
CA ALA A 885 -22.01 40.53 2.49
C ALA A 885 -22.12 39.16 1.79
N GLU A 886 -21.91 39.13 0.48
CA GLU A 886 -21.88 37.88 -0.30
C GLU A 886 -20.70 36.97 0.07
N THR A 887 -19.53 37.55 0.38
CA THR A 887 -18.36 36.82 0.88
C THR A 887 -18.64 36.14 2.22
N LEU A 888 -19.26 36.85 3.16
CA LEU A 888 -19.63 36.29 4.46
C LEU A 888 -20.72 35.22 4.32
N ARG A 889 -21.65 35.40 3.38
CA ARG A 889 -22.67 34.39 3.06
C ARG A 889 -22.05 33.13 2.49
N LEU A 890 -21.05 33.27 1.61
CA LEU A 890 -20.29 32.15 1.05
C LEU A 890 -19.58 31.36 2.15
N LEU A 891 -18.89 32.04 3.07
CA LEU A 891 -18.20 31.37 4.18
C LEU A 891 -19.18 30.62 5.08
N SER A 892 -20.26 31.29 5.47
CA SER A 892 -21.33 30.68 6.28
C SER A 892 -21.94 29.44 5.61
N TYR A 893 -22.11 29.46 4.29
CA TYR A 893 -22.58 28.28 3.56
C TYR A 893 -21.55 27.15 3.57
N ILE A 894 -20.28 27.44 3.24
CA ILE A 894 -19.20 26.44 3.21
C ILE A 894 -18.95 25.82 4.58
N ASP A 895 -19.05 26.60 5.66
CA ASP A 895 -18.88 26.11 7.03
C ASP A 895 -19.93 25.06 7.45
N ASN A 896 -21.09 25.08 6.79
CA ASN A 896 -22.18 24.14 7.04
C ASN A 896 -22.22 22.95 6.05
N LEU A 897 -21.35 22.93 5.04
CA LEU A 897 -21.25 21.81 4.12
C LEU A 897 -20.52 20.62 4.77
N ARG A 898 -20.94 19.41 4.41
CA ARG A 898 -20.15 18.21 4.69
C ARG A 898 -18.86 18.28 3.87
N PRO A 899 -17.67 18.16 4.47
CA PRO A 899 -16.42 18.16 3.71
C PRO A 899 -16.32 16.93 2.82
N HIS A 900 -15.77 17.12 1.62
CA HIS A 900 -15.44 16.04 0.69
C HIS A 900 -14.06 15.45 1.02
N GLU A 901 -13.97 14.13 1.11
CA GLU A 901 -12.71 13.43 1.35
C GLU A 901 -11.86 13.36 0.06
N ILE A 902 -10.74 14.07 0.04
CA ILE A 902 -9.89 14.20 -1.15
C ILE A 902 -9.36 12.85 -1.64
N ARG A 903 -9.16 11.88 -0.73
CA ARG A 903 -8.72 10.51 -1.08
C ARG A 903 -9.64 9.81 -2.08
N GLN A 904 -10.94 10.10 -2.05
CA GLN A 904 -11.91 9.51 -2.98
C GLN A 904 -11.68 10.01 -4.41
N THR A 905 -11.41 11.31 -4.57
CA THR A 905 -11.02 11.94 -5.85
C THR A 905 -9.66 11.44 -6.36
N LEU A 906 -8.69 11.18 -5.47
CA LEU A 906 -7.36 10.68 -5.85
C LEU A 906 -7.38 9.20 -6.29
N THR A 907 -8.21 8.38 -5.66
CA THR A 907 -8.37 6.96 -6.02
C THR A 907 -8.93 6.82 -7.44
N MET A 908 -9.86 7.70 -7.81
CA MET A 908 -10.39 7.82 -9.17
C MET A 908 -9.32 8.21 -10.21
N GLU A 909 -8.47 9.18 -9.88
CA GLU A 909 -7.38 9.59 -10.76
C GLU A 909 -6.38 8.45 -10.99
N GLY A 910 -6.00 7.74 -9.92
CA GLY A 910 -5.14 6.55 -10.03
C GLY A 910 -5.76 5.45 -10.88
N ALA A 911 -7.07 5.22 -10.77
CA ALA A 911 -7.79 4.27 -11.62
C ALA A 911 -7.80 4.70 -13.09
N ARG A 912 -7.94 6.00 -13.38
CA ARG A 912 -7.88 6.55 -14.74
C ARG A 912 -6.48 6.49 -15.35
N GLU A 913 -5.43 6.75 -14.58
CA GLU A 913 -4.05 6.64 -15.03
C GLU A 913 -3.69 5.18 -15.35
N ALA A 914 -4.06 4.24 -14.49
CA ALA A 914 -3.92 2.81 -14.76
C ALA A 914 -4.68 2.37 -16.01
N LEU A 915 -5.89 2.90 -16.22
CA LEU A 915 -6.68 2.68 -17.44
C LEU A 915 -5.99 3.22 -18.69
N GLY A 916 -5.44 4.43 -18.65
CA GLY A 916 -4.68 5.01 -19.76
C GLY A 916 -3.49 4.13 -20.16
N HIS A 917 -2.79 3.56 -19.18
CA HIS A 917 -1.67 2.65 -19.40
C HIS A 917 -2.06 1.27 -19.91
N LEU A 918 -3.23 0.75 -19.52
CA LEU A 918 -3.72 -0.58 -19.94
C LEU A 918 -4.42 -0.55 -21.30
N MET A 919 -5.07 0.56 -21.66
CA MET A 919 -5.81 0.67 -22.92
C MET A 919 -4.89 0.62 -24.15
N ILE A 920 -3.68 1.17 -24.07
CA ILE A 920 -2.69 1.15 -25.16
C ILE A 920 -2.32 -0.30 -25.56
N PRO A 921 -1.76 -1.14 -24.65
CA PRO A 921 -1.44 -2.53 -24.99
C PRO A 921 -2.69 -3.36 -25.30
N MET A 922 -3.85 -3.08 -24.69
CA MET A 922 -5.10 -3.78 -25.03
C MET A 922 -5.56 -3.53 -26.48
N VAL A 923 -5.39 -2.30 -26.99
CA VAL A 923 -5.69 -1.96 -28.38
C VAL A 923 -4.71 -2.63 -29.33
N GLU A 924 -3.42 -2.63 -29.00
CA GLU A 924 -2.36 -3.29 -29.79
C GLU A 924 -2.59 -4.80 -29.88
N VAL A 925 -2.83 -5.47 -28.74
CA VAL A 925 -3.17 -6.89 -28.69
C VAL A 925 -4.47 -7.18 -29.45
N SER A 926 -5.49 -6.32 -29.34
CA SER A 926 -6.76 -6.47 -30.09
C SER A 926 -6.58 -6.34 -31.61
N GLN A 927 -5.66 -5.48 -32.06
CA GLN A 927 -5.31 -5.35 -33.48
C GLN A 927 -4.53 -6.58 -33.96
N GLU A 928 -3.61 -7.10 -33.16
CA GLU A 928 -2.80 -8.26 -33.55
C GLU A 928 -3.61 -9.56 -33.57
N ILE A 929 -4.53 -9.74 -32.61
CA ILE A 929 -5.51 -10.83 -32.63
C ILE A 929 -6.37 -10.75 -33.91
N ARG A 930 -6.79 -9.55 -34.33
CA ARG A 930 -7.55 -9.37 -35.59
C ARG A 930 -6.75 -9.77 -36.82
N LYS A 931 -5.47 -9.38 -36.90
CA LYS A 931 -4.59 -9.80 -38.00
C LYS A 931 -4.39 -11.31 -38.02
N ASN A 932 -4.18 -11.92 -36.85
CA ASN A 932 -4.01 -13.37 -36.72
C ASN A 932 -5.27 -14.14 -37.11
N LEU A 933 -6.46 -13.66 -36.73
CA LEU A 933 -7.73 -14.24 -37.16
C LEU A 933 -7.88 -14.20 -38.69
N SER A 934 -7.58 -13.06 -39.34
CA SER A 934 -7.61 -12.93 -40.80
C SER A 934 -6.64 -13.92 -41.49
N LEU A 935 -5.46 -14.12 -40.92
CA LEU A 935 -4.48 -15.06 -41.46
C LEU A 935 -4.93 -16.53 -41.31
N LEU A 936 -5.60 -16.86 -40.20
CA LEU A 936 -6.17 -18.19 -39.97
C LEU A 936 -7.35 -18.47 -40.91
N GLU A 937 -8.19 -17.47 -41.19
CA GLU A 937 -9.29 -17.58 -42.17
C GLU A 937 -8.75 -17.90 -43.58
N GLU A 938 -7.68 -17.20 -44.01
CA GLU A 938 -7.01 -17.46 -45.28
C GLU A 938 -6.41 -18.88 -45.30
N LYS A 939 -5.71 -19.29 -44.23
CA LYS A 939 -5.12 -20.63 -44.08
C LYS A 939 -6.19 -21.74 -44.09
N MET A 940 -7.37 -21.48 -43.49
CA MET A 940 -8.49 -22.41 -43.47
C MET A 940 -9.12 -22.56 -44.86
N ALA A 941 -9.22 -21.47 -45.63
CA ALA A 941 -9.65 -21.50 -47.02
C ALA A 941 -8.69 -22.33 -47.89
N GLU A 942 -7.38 -22.18 -47.68
CA GLU A 942 -6.38 -22.97 -48.40
C GLU A 942 -6.44 -24.46 -48.06
N LEU A 943 -6.56 -24.83 -46.78
CA LEU A 943 -6.62 -26.24 -46.37
C LEU A 943 -7.87 -26.96 -46.89
N ASN A 944 -8.96 -26.22 -47.11
CA ASN A 944 -10.20 -26.74 -47.69
C ASN A 944 -10.17 -26.86 -49.23
N ASP A 945 -9.15 -26.34 -49.91
CA ASP A 945 -9.01 -26.51 -51.36
C ASP A 945 -8.63 -27.96 -51.71
N MET A 946 -9.60 -28.68 -52.28
CA MET A 946 -9.44 -30.09 -52.68
C MET A 946 -8.47 -30.31 -53.84
N ARG A 947 -7.99 -29.26 -54.53
CA ARG A 947 -7.06 -29.36 -55.67
C ARG A 947 -5.59 -29.48 -55.28
N LEU A 948 -5.24 -29.26 -54.00
CA LEU A 948 -3.86 -29.37 -53.52
C LEU A 948 -3.35 -30.83 -53.57
N THR A 949 -2.19 -31.03 -54.18
CA THR A 949 -1.51 -32.34 -54.24
C THR A 949 -0.86 -32.70 -52.89
N GLY A 950 -0.62 -33.99 -52.62
CA GLY A 950 -0.07 -34.47 -51.35
C GLY A 950 1.24 -33.78 -50.93
N ASP A 951 2.12 -33.47 -51.88
CA ASP A 951 3.38 -32.75 -51.62
C ASP A 951 3.20 -31.25 -51.37
N GLU A 952 2.21 -30.61 -52.01
CA GLU A 952 1.86 -29.21 -51.76
C GLU A 952 1.19 -29.04 -50.39
N LEU A 953 0.33 -29.98 -50.00
CA LEU A 953 -0.31 -30.03 -48.69
C LEU A 953 0.74 -30.16 -47.57
N ARG A 954 1.74 -31.04 -47.75
CA ARG A 954 2.84 -31.26 -46.80
C ARG A 954 3.72 -30.02 -46.60
N LYS A 955 3.92 -29.22 -47.65
CA LYS A 955 4.63 -27.93 -47.55
C LYS A 955 3.83 -26.87 -46.78
N LYS A 956 2.50 -26.88 -46.91
CA LYS A 956 1.60 -25.89 -46.30
C LYS A 956 1.17 -26.19 -44.85
N LEU A 957 1.35 -27.45 -44.40
CA LEU A 957 1.11 -27.92 -43.02
C LEU A 957 2.04 -27.29 -41.96
N HIS A 958 3.12 -26.62 -42.37
CA HIS A 958 4.03 -25.95 -41.44
C HIS A 958 3.52 -24.53 -41.18
N LEU A 959 3.02 -24.29 -39.96
CA LEU A 959 2.66 -22.93 -39.53
C LEU A 959 3.93 -22.12 -39.31
N GLU A 960 4.12 -21.10 -40.14
CA GLU A 960 5.19 -20.12 -39.97
C GLU A 960 4.74 -19.12 -38.90
N ARG A 961 5.51 -19.00 -37.82
CA ARG A 961 5.32 -17.94 -36.80
C ARG A 961 6.45 -16.93 -36.95
N ILE A 962 6.13 -15.65 -36.86
CA ILE A 962 7.14 -14.59 -36.78
C ILE A 962 7.65 -14.58 -35.34
N LYS A 963 8.94 -14.89 -35.14
CA LYS A 963 9.63 -14.85 -33.85
C LYS A 963 10.72 -13.79 -33.91
N VAL A 964 10.68 -12.86 -32.97
CA VAL A 964 11.72 -11.86 -32.78
C VAL A 964 12.86 -12.51 -31.98
N VAL A 965 14.07 -12.53 -32.54
CA VAL A 965 15.25 -13.14 -31.90
C VAL A 965 16.34 -12.07 -31.71
N PRO A 966 16.93 -11.94 -30.51
CA PRO A 966 18.07 -11.04 -30.29
C PRO A 966 19.34 -11.64 -30.91
N THR A 967 19.97 -10.88 -31.80
CA THR A 967 21.22 -11.23 -32.50
C THR A 967 22.34 -10.36 -31.94
N LYS A 968 23.43 -10.97 -31.45
CA LYS A 968 24.59 -10.24 -30.92
C LYS A 968 25.40 -9.62 -32.07
N LEU A 969 25.67 -8.33 -31.99
CA LEU A 969 26.45 -7.55 -32.95
C LEU A 969 27.94 -7.63 -32.64
N GLU A 970 28.78 -7.59 -33.69
CA GLU A 970 30.25 -7.60 -33.54
C GLU A 970 30.81 -6.29 -32.96
N LYS A 971 30.04 -5.19 -33.05
CA LYS A 971 30.42 -3.86 -32.55
C LYS A 971 29.24 -3.23 -31.79
N PRO A 972 29.51 -2.40 -30.76
CA PRO A 972 28.44 -1.74 -30.02
C PRO A 972 27.79 -0.64 -30.84
N ARG A 973 26.45 -0.59 -30.76
CA ARG A 973 25.64 0.57 -31.12
C ARG A 973 25.51 1.49 -29.92
N THR A 974 25.53 2.81 -30.12
CA THR A 974 25.13 3.77 -29.09
C THR A 974 23.63 4.03 -29.21
N VAL A 975 22.88 3.74 -28.16
CA VAL A 975 21.42 3.93 -28.08
C VAL A 975 21.06 4.87 -26.93
N CYS A 976 19.90 5.50 -27.00
CA CYS A 976 19.40 6.42 -25.97
C CYS A 976 18.31 5.75 -25.12
N LYS A 977 18.46 5.77 -23.79
CA LYS A 977 17.52 5.17 -22.83
C LYS A 977 16.38 6.11 -22.40
N ASN A 978 16.32 7.33 -22.97
CA ASN A 978 15.23 8.26 -22.70
C ASN A 978 13.88 7.63 -23.11
N LYS A 979 12.81 7.88 -22.33
CA LYS A 979 11.44 7.38 -22.58
C LYS A 979 10.93 7.74 -23.98
N HIS A 980 11.39 8.86 -24.56
CA HIS A 980 11.01 9.26 -25.92
C HIS A 980 11.76 8.50 -27.03
N CYS A 981 12.84 7.79 -26.70
CA CYS A 981 13.68 7.02 -27.63
C CYS A 981 13.57 5.49 -27.44
N CYS A 982 12.85 5.04 -26.42
CA CYS A 982 12.63 3.62 -26.11
C CYS A 982 11.15 3.26 -26.22
N GLU A 983 10.86 2.19 -26.93
CA GLU A 983 9.62 1.43 -26.79
C GLU A 983 9.92 0.15 -26.01
N PHE A 984 8.89 -0.46 -25.45
CA PHE A 984 8.98 -1.76 -24.82
C PHE A 984 8.11 -2.71 -25.60
N LYS A 985 8.69 -3.80 -26.12
CA LYS A 985 7.99 -4.82 -26.89
C LYS A 985 8.01 -6.13 -26.11
N SER A 986 6.88 -6.78 -25.99
CA SER A 986 6.81 -8.12 -25.39
C SER A 986 7.28 -9.16 -26.39
N ASN A 987 8.26 -9.96 -26.01
CA ASN A 987 8.68 -11.10 -26.82
C ASN A 987 7.66 -12.25 -26.70
N SER A 988 7.85 -13.31 -27.50
CA SER A 988 6.94 -14.47 -27.58
C SER A 988 6.78 -15.26 -26.27
N ASN A 989 7.60 -14.98 -25.25
CA ASN A 989 7.57 -15.61 -23.94
C ASN A 989 6.94 -14.69 -22.86
N GLY A 990 6.47 -13.50 -23.24
CA GLY A 990 5.91 -12.51 -22.32
C GLY A 990 6.95 -11.63 -21.63
N GLU A 991 8.23 -11.73 -21.97
CA GLU A 991 9.26 -10.83 -21.42
C GLU A 991 9.25 -9.51 -22.19
N VAL A 992 9.23 -8.42 -21.44
CA VAL A 992 9.24 -7.06 -21.98
C VAL A 992 10.69 -6.68 -22.31
N VAL A 993 11.02 -6.59 -23.61
CA VAL A 993 12.35 -6.19 -24.09
C VAL A 993 12.34 -4.75 -24.63
N PRO A 994 13.36 -3.94 -24.30
CA PRO A 994 13.46 -2.57 -24.80
C PRO A 994 13.81 -2.55 -26.31
N PHE A 995 12.98 -1.89 -27.10
CA PHE A 995 13.18 -1.59 -28.50
C PHE A 995 13.56 -0.11 -28.67
N TYR A 996 14.82 0.16 -29.03
CA TYR A 996 15.32 1.52 -29.18
C TYR A 996 14.94 2.07 -30.56
N ARG A 997 13.99 3.00 -30.62
CA ARG A 997 13.53 3.65 -31.87
C ARG A 997 14.65 4.46 -32.55
N SER A 998 15.59 4.98 -31.76
CA SER A 998 16.65 5.87 -32.24
C SER A 998 18.02 5.25 -31.98
N ILE A 999 18.64 4.69 -33.01
CA ILE A 999 20.05 4.33 -32.99
C ILE A 999 20.84 5.63 -33.15
N CYS A 1000 21.55 6.05 -32.10
CA CYS A 1000 22.26 7.33 -32.08
C CYS A 1000 23.61 7.27 -32.79
N HIS A 1001 24.26 6.10 -32.76
CA HIS A 1001 25.45 5.80 -33.55
C HIS A 1001 25.57 4.29 -33.77
N GLU A 1002 25.77 3.88 -35.03
CA GLU A 1002 25.59 2.48 -35.43
C GLU A 1002 26.83 1.58 -35.18
N ASP A 1003 28.04 2.12 -35.32
CA ASP A 1003 29.28 1.35 -35.16
C ASP A 1003 30.25 2.10 -34.25
N CYS A 1004 29.97 2.13 -32.94
CA CYS A 1004 30.84 2.82 -32.00
C CYS A 1004 32.12 2.03 -31.76
N ARG A 1005 33.28 2.65 -32.03
CA ARG A 1005 34.61 2.03 -31.85
C ARG A 1005 35.33 2.49 -30.59
N LEU A 1006 34.61 3.10 -29.64
CA LEU A 1006 35.21 3.56 -28.41
C LEU A 1006 35.61 2.37 -27.52
N PRO A 1007 36.90 2.20 -27.21
CA PRO A 1007 37.35 1.17 -26.29
C PRO A 1007 37.05 1.60 -24.83
N GLY A 1008 36.77 0.64 -23.96
CA GLY A 1008 36.66 0.89 -22.51
C GLY A 1008 35.33 1.47 -22.01
N VAL A 1009 34.27 1.45 -22.83
CA VAL A 1009 32.90 1.73 -22.37
C VAL A 1009 32.26 0.43 -21.88
N THR A 1010 31.88 0.40 -20.60
CA THR A 1010 31.19 -0.76 -19.99
C THR A 1010 29.85 -1.02 -20.69
N GLU A 1011 29.58 -2.29 -21.04
CA GLU A 1011 28.34 -2.68 -21.74
C GLU A 1011 27.09 -2.33 -20.92
N GLU A 1012 26.03 -1.85 -21.58
CA GLU A 1012 24.74 -1.50 -20.96
C GLU A 1012 24.79 -0.45 -19.81
N CYS A 1013 25.94 0.20 -19.63
CA CYS A 1013 26.14 1.27 -18.67
C CYS A 1013 25.66 2.61 -19.26
N VAL A 1014 24.60 3.15 -18.67
CA VAL A 1014 24.00 4.43 -19.09
C VAL A 1014 24.84 5.58 -18.57
N GLY A 1015 25.23 6.48 -19.48
CA GLY A 1015 26.03 7.65 -19.12
C GLY A 1015 27.46 7.31 -18.70
N HIS A 1016 28.05 6.26 -19.27
CA HIS A 1016 29.47 5.96 -19.07
C HIS A 1016 30.35 7.14 -19.56
N PRO A 1017 31.26 7.70 -18.74
CA PRO A 1017 31.99 8.93 -19.05
C PRO A 1017 32.67 8.97 -20.42
N GLU A 1018 33.21 7.83 -20.88
CA GLU A 1018 33.86 7.71 -22.19
C GLU A 1018 32.90 7.86 -23.39
N LEU A 1019 31.58 7.72 -23.21
CA LEU A 1019 30.59 7.94 -24.26
C LEU A 1019 30.56 9.38 -24.76
N ILE A 1020 31.00 10.35 -23.96
CA ILE A 1020 31.11 11.77 -24.39
C ILE A 1020 31.98 11.95 -25.63
N LYS A 1021 32.90 11.00 -25.89
CA LYS A 1021 33.81 10.96 -27.04
C LYS A 1021 33.17 10.28 -28.26
N CYS A 1022 31.93 9.81 -28.17
CA CYS A 1022 31.24 9.13 -29.25
C CYS A 1022 30.85 10.15 -30.32
N LYS A 1023 31.00 9.77 -31.60
CA LYS A 1023 30.64 10.62 -32.75
C LYS A 1023 29.16 11.04 -32.74
N ALA A 1024 28.31 10.32 -32.00
CA ALA A 1024 26.92 10.69 -31.75
C ALA A 1024 26.78 12.10 -31.17
N PHE A 1025 27.75 12.61 -30.40
CA PHE A 1025 27.61 13.86 -29.65
C PHE A 1025 28.24 15.06 -30.37
N LYS A 1026 27.67 16.25 -30.15
CA LYS A 1026 28.20 17.52 -30.66
C LYS A 1026 29.34 18.03 -29.77
N GLU A 1027 30.29 18.75 -30.35
CA GLU A 1027 31.34 19.48 -29.60
C GLU A 1027 30.83 20.82 -29.04
N THR A 1028 29.60 20.87 -28.53
CA THR A 1028 29.02 22.04 -27.86
C THR A 1028 29.09 21.88 -26.33
N LYS A 1029 28.90 22.97 -25.56
CA LYS A 1029 28.89 22.94 -24.09
C LYS A 1029 27.93 21.88 -23.52
N ASP A 1030 26.79 21.68 -24.17
CA ASP A 1030 25.73 20.79 -23.68
C ASP A 1030 25.90 19.32 -24.12
N LYS A 1031 26.90 19.04 -24.99
CA LYS A 1031 27.25 17.69 -25.47
C LYS A 1031 26.04 16.83 -25.89
N SER A 1032 25.07 17.45 -26.57
CA SER A 1032 23.83 16.80 -26.98
C SER A 1032 24.03 15.87 -28.19
N CYS A 1033 23.24 14.81 -28.22
CA CYS A 1033 23.23 13.83 -29.30
C CYS A 1033 22.74 14.46 -30.60
N ARG A 1034 23.44 14.20 -31.71
CA ARG A 1034 23.09 14.67 -33.05
C ARG A 1034 21.81 14.01 -33.57
N SER A 1035 21.50 12.79 -33.12
CA SER A 1035 20.35 12.00 -33.55
C SER A 1035 19.10 12.31 -32.72
N CYS A 1036 19.13 12.02 -31.41
CA CYS A 1036 17.95 12.16 -30.55
C CYS A 1036 17.88 13.46 -29.74
N LYS A 1037 18.90 14.33 -29.83
CA LYS A 1037 19.03 15.61 -29.08
C LYS A 1037 19.13 15.50 -27.55
N HIS A 1038 19.10 14.29 -26.97
CA HIS A 1038 19.33 14.06 -25.54
C HIS A 1038 20.82 14.12 -25.16
N ILE A 1039 21.10 14.33 -23.87
CA ILE A 1039 22.46 14.41 -23.32
C ILE A 1039 23.14 13.04 -23.28
N TRP A 1040 24.47 13.00 -23.34
CA TRP A 1040 25.25 11.76 -23.39
C TRP A 1040 25.05 10.85 -22.16
N GLN A 1041 24.69 11.44 -21.02
CA GLN A 1041 24.35 10.70 -19.78
C GLN A 1041 23.12 9.79 -19.92
N GLU A 1042 22.29 10.00 -20.95
CA GLU A 1042 21.11 9.17 -21.23
C GLU A 1042 21.37 8.09 -22.29
N HIS A 1043 22.63 7.86 -22.66
CA HIS A 1043 23.01 6.92 -23.71
C HIS A 1043 23.86 5.77 -23.17
N MET A 1044 23.87 4.65 -23.88
CA MET A 1044 24.69 3.47 -23.53
C MET A 1044 25.17 2.72 -24.77
N HIS A 1045 26.18 1.86 -24.61
CA HIS A 1045 26.53 0.86 -25.61
C HIS A 1045 25.62 -0.36 -25.51
N PHE A 1046 25.04 -0.75 -26.65
CA PHE A 1046 24.15 -1.90 -26.78
C PHE A 1046 24.63 -2.80 -27.92
N PHE A 1047 24.66 -4.11 -27.67
CA PHE A 1047 25.31 -5.10 -28.55
C PHE A 1047 24.31 -6.07 -29.21
N TYR A 1048 23.01 -5.78 -29.19
CA TYR A 1048 22.00 -6.70 -29.70
C TYR A 1048 21.03 -6.02 -30.68
N GLU A 1049 20.62 -6.75 -31.70
CA GLU A 1049 19.58 -6.35 -32.65
C GLU A 1049 18.46 -7.39 -32.67
N LEU A 1050 17.22 -6.92 -32.51
CA LEU A 1050 16.03 -7.75 -32.57
C LEU A 1050 15.65 -7.94 -34.04
N THR A 1051 15.90 -9.13 -34.59
CA THR A 1051 15.51 -9.46 -35.98
C THR A 1051 14.24 -10.31 -36.01
N GLU A 1052 13.30 -9.95 -36.89
CA GLU A 1052 12.10 -10.73 -37.16
C GLU A 1052 12.45 -11.94 -38.02
N SER A 1053 12.46 -13.13 -37.42
CA SER A 1053 12.69 -14.38 -38.13
C SER A 1053 11.37 -15.12 -38.32
N LYS A 1054 11.03 -15.49 -39.56
CA LYS A 1054 9.95 -16.45 -39.84
C LYS A 1054 10.43 -17.83 -39.43
N VAL A 1055 10.15 -18.22 -38.18
CA VAL A 1055 10.54 -19.53 -37.68
C VAL A 1055 9.49 -20.53 -38.11
N ARG A 1056 9.87 -21.43 -39.02
CA ARG A 1056 9.17 -22.70 -39.21
C ARG A 1056 9.29 -23.48 -37.92
N VAL A 1057 8.21 -23.54 -37.14
CA VAL A 1057 8.14 -24.46 -36.01
C VAL A 1057 8.08 -25.86 -36.61
N LYS A 1058 9.23 -26.54 -36.64
CA LYS A 1058 9.29 -27.95 -36.97
C LYS A 1058 8.64 -28.73 -35.83
N ASP A 1059 7.37 -29.03 -35.99
CA ASP A 1059 6.65 -29.89 -35.09
C ASP A 1059 7.20 -31.31 -35.24
N LYS A 1060 7.93 -31.77 -34.20
CA LYS A 1060 8.58 -33.08 -34.19
C LYS A 1060 7.57 -34.21 -34.30
N ASP A 1061 6.31 -34.01 -33.90
CA ASP A 1061 5.25 -35.01 -34.06
C ASP A 1061 4.73 -35.10 -35.50
N VAL A 1062 4.69 -33.96 -36.22
CA VAL A 1062 4.36 -33.94 -37.66
C VAL A 1062 5.48 -34.57 -38.48
N GLU A 1063 6.75 -34.28 -38.18
CA GLU A 1063 7.90 -34.96 -38.83
C GLU A 1063 7.94 -36.47 -38.53
N ARG A 1064 7.51 -36.89 -37.33
CA ARG A 1064 7.46 -38.30 -36.95
C ARG A 1064 6.41 -39.06 -37.75
N ARG A 1065 5.23 -38.48 -37.96
CA ARG A 1065 4.10 -39.15 -38.64
C ARG A 1065 4.06 -38.94 -40.15
N LEU A 1066 4.73 -37.92 -40.66
CA LEU A 1066 5.08 -37.83 -42.09
C LEU A 1066 5.98 -39.00 -42.53
N ARG A 1067 6.71 -39.64 -41.60
CA ARG A 1067 7.45 -40.88 -41.86
C ARG A 1067 6.58 -42.13 -41.80
N ASP A 1068 5.40 -42.06 -41.20
CA ASP A 1068 4.50 -43.21 -40.97
C ASP A 1068 3.43 -43.41 -42.06
N ASN A 1069 3.56 -42.75 -43.23
CA ASN A 1069 2.65 -42.89 -44.39
C ASN A 1069 1.15 -42.63 -44.07
N ALA A 1070 0.82 -41.60 -43.28
CA ALA A 1070 -0.56 -41.15 -43.11
C ALA A 1070 -1.20 -40.68 -44.43
N SER A 1071 -2.48 -40.99 -44.66
CA SER A 1071 -3.18 -40.59 -45.89
C SER A 1071 -3.38 -39.08 -45.96
N ASP A 1072 -3.34 -38.51 -47.18
CA ASP A 1072 -3.48 -37.06 -47.38
C ASP A 1072 -4.81 -36.51 -46.83
N MET A 1073 -5.86 -37.34 -46.76
CA MET A 1073 -7.13 -37.01 -46.12
C MET A 1073 -7.01 -36.84 -44.60
N ALA A 1074 -6.25 -37.71 -43.92
CA ALA A 1074 -6.03 -37.62 -42.47
C ALA A 1074 -5.19 -36.38 -42.12
N LEU A 1075 -4.17 -36.07 -42.93
CA LEU A 1075 -3.33 -34.88 -42.75
C LEU A 1075 -4.11 -33.57 -42.95
N ARG A 1076 -5.05 -33.53 -43.91
CA ARG A 1076 -5.91 -32.36 -44.14
C ARG A 1076 -6.88 -32.14 -42.97
N GLN A 1077 -7.51 -33.21 -42.48
CA GLN A 1077 -8.45 -33.14 -41.36
C GLN A 1077 -7.78 -32.63 -40.07
N GLU A 1078 -6.58 -33.14 -39.75
CA GLU A 1078 -5.80 -32.71 -38.58
C GLU A 1078 -5.35 -31.23 -38.69
N GLY A 1079 -4.98 -30.79 -39.90
CA GLY A 1079 -4.65 -29.38 -40.17
C GLY A 1079 -5.84 -28.45 -39.94
N ILE A 1080 -7.04 -28.84 -40.40
CA ILE A 1080 -8.29 -28.08 -40.20
C ILE A 1080 -8.64 -28.00 -38.72
N GLU A 1081 -8.60 -29.11 -37.98
CA GLU A 1081 -8.89 -29.16 -36.55
C GLU A 1081 -7.96 -28.25 -35.73
N ARG A 1082 -6.69 -28.18 -36.11
CA ARG A 1082 -5.69 -27.31 -35.45
C ARG A 1082 -5.92 -25.83 -35.74
N VAL A 1083 -6.25 -25.44 -36.98
CA VAL A 1083 -6.60 -24.04 -37.31
C VAL A 1083 -7.88 -23.63 -36.59
N GLN A 1084 -8.89 -24.51 -36.52
CA GLN A 1084 -10.13 -24.27 -35.77
C GLN A 1084 -9.90 -24.17 -34.25
N GLN A 1085 -8.93 -24.89 -33.69
CA GLN A 1085 -8.56 -24.76 -32.28
C GLN A 1085 -7.92 -23.38 -32.01
N LEU A 1086 -6.95 -22.96 -32.83
CA LEU A 1086 -6.31 -21.66 -32.73
C LEU A 1086 -7.31 -20.50 -32.91
N GLU A 1087 -8.26 -20.62 -33.83
CA GLU A 1087 -9.31 -19.62 -34.02
C GLU A 1087 -10.19 -19.48 -32.76
N ARG A 1088 -10.56 -20.61 -32.12
CA ARG A 1088 -11.32 -20.60 -30.86
C ARG A 1088 -10.53 -19.93 -29.73
N GLU A 1089 -9.23 -20.17 -29.63
CA GLU A 1089 -8.35 -19.54 -28.65
C GLU A 1089 -8.33 -18.01 -28.84
N TYR A 1090 -8.02 -17.52 -30.04
CA TYR A 1090 -8.00 -16.08 -30.33
C TYR A 1090 -9.37 -15.39 -30.15
N ARG A 1091 -10.48 -16.05 -30.52
CA ARG A 1091 -11.83 -15.51 -30.26
C ARG A 1091 -12.16 -15.45 -28.77
N SER A 1092 -11.66 -16.40 -27.97
CA SER A 1092 -11.81 -16.39 -26.50
C SER A 1092 -11.04 -15.22 -25.87
N GLU A 1093 -9.78 -15.02 -26.27
CA GLU A 1093 -8.95 -13.88 -25.82
C GLU A 1093 -9.62 -12.54 -26.17
N GLN A 1094 -10.15 -12.39 -27.39
CA GLN A 1094 -10.88 -11.19 -27.81
C GLN A 1094 -12.12 -10.93 -26.93
N LYS A 1095 -12.84 -11.99 -26.53
CA LYS A 1095 -14.02 -11.88 -25.66
C LYS A 1095 -13.64 -11.45 -24.25
N GLN A 1096 -12.53 -11.95 -23.71
CA GLN A 1096 -12.03 -11.54 -22.40
C GLN A 1096 -11.61 -10.07 -22.39
N LEU A 1097 -10.88 -9.62 -23.42
CA LEU A 1097 -10.50 -8.21 -23.59
C LEU A 1097 -11.73 -7.29 -23.61
N ARG A 1098 -12.76 -7.63 -24.41
CA ARG A 1098 -14.02 -6.86 -24.46
C ARG A 1098 -14.75 -6.81 -23.13
N LYS A 1099 -14.77 -7.92 -22.38
CA LYS A 1099 -15.40 -7.98 -21.05
C LYS A 1099 -14.66 -7.07 -20.05
N ALA A 1100 -13.33 -7.10 -20.05
CA ALA A 1100 -12.52 -6.24 -19.21
C ALA A 1100 -12.80 -4.76 -19.52
N THR A 1101 -12.77 -4.35 -20.80
CA THR A 1101 -13.11 -2.98 -21.22
C THR A 1101 -14.51 -2.56 -20.75
N ALA A 1102 -15.52 -3.41 -20.89
CA ALA A 1102 -16.88 -3.11 -20.47
C ALA A 1102 -17.01 -2.91 -18.95
N GLN A 1103 -16.31 -3.73 -18.15
CA GLN A 1103 -16.29 -3.62 -16.68
C GLN A 1103 -15.62 -2.30 -16.22
N PHE A 1104 -14.55 -1.88 -16.89
CA PHE A 1104 -13.89 -0.61 -16.59
C PHE A 1104 -14.77 0.60 -16.89
N VAL A 1105 -15.48 0.58 -18.03
CA VAL A 1105 -16.42 1.66 -18.40
C VAL A 1105 -17.59 1.73 -17.40
N ALA A 1106 -18.06 0.59 -16.91
CA ALA A 1106 -19.10 0.55 -15.87
C ALA A 1106 -18.60 1.18 -14.55
N TYR A 1107 -17.38 0.86 -14.13
CA TYR A 1107 -16.77 1.43 -12.92
C TYR A 1107 -16.64 2.96 -12.99
N LEU A 1108 -16.18 3.51 -14.13
CA LEU A 1108 -16.04 4.96 -14.32
C LEU A 1108 -17.39 5.69 -14.29
N ARG A 1109 -18.45 5.08 -14.84
CA ARG A 1109 -19.82 5.64 -14.80
C ARG A 1109 -20.42 5.67 -13.41
N GLU A 1110 -20.03 4.75 -12.55
CA GLU A 1110 -20.58 4.63 -11.19
C GLU A 1110 -19.91 5.61 -10.20
N HIS A 1111 -18.63 5.95 -10.41
CA HIS A 1111 -17.84 6.70 -9.41
C HIS A 1111 -17.50 8.14 -9.84
N SER A 1112 -17.55 8.47 -11.15
CA SER A 1112 -17.25 9.79 -11.69
C SER A 1112 -18.47 10.69 -11.84
N ALA A 1113 -18.33 12.01 -11.63
CA ALA A 1113 -19.38 12.96 -11.99
C ALA A 1113 -19.57 13.11 -13.52
N ASN A 1114 -18.54 12.78 -14.31
CA ASN A 1114 -18.68 12.56 -15.76
C ASN A 1114 -17.75 11.44 -16.26
N ALA A 1115 -18.31 10.45 -16.98
CA ALA A 1115 -17.57 9.26 -17.38
C ALA A 1115 -16.58 9.52 -18.53
N PHE A 1116 -16.93 10.41 -19.46
CA PHE A 1116 -16.12 10.82 -20.62
C PHE A 1116 -16.36 12.30 -20.93
N ASN A 1117 -15.35 12.98 -21.48
CA ASN A 1117 -15.49 14.35 -22.00
C ASN A 1117 -15.89 14.28 -23.49
N ASP A 1118 -17.20 14.32 -23.75
CA ASP A 1118 -17.77 14.26 -25.10
C ASP A 1118 -17.56 15.58 -25.89
N ALA A 1119 -17.14 16.67 -25.23
CA ALA A 1119 -16.81 17.95 -25.85
C ALA A 1119 -15.39 18.03 -26.45
N THR A 1120 -14.54 17.03 -26.20
CA THR A 1120 -13.14 16.97 -26.64
C THR A 1120 -12.99 17.12 -28.16
N GLU A 1121 -13.77 16.38 -28.95
CA GLU A 1121 -13.71 16.39 -30.43
C GLU A 1121 -14.04 17.77 -31.01
N LYS A 1122 -15.12 18.41 -30.52
CA LYS A 1122 -15.56 19.74 -30.97
C LYS A 1122 -14.57 20.84 -30.63
N TYR A 1123 -13.87 20.72 -29.49
CA TYR A 1123 -12.84 21.66 -29.08
C TYR A 1123 -11.59 21.56 -29.98
N TYR A 1124 -11.14 20.34 -30.30
CA TYR A 1124 -10.05 20.12 -31.26
C TYR A 1124 -10.41 20.63 -32.67
N ASP A 1125 -11.63 20.39 -33.16
CA ASP A 1125 -12.11 20.93 -34.44
C ASP A 1125 -12.10 22.46 -34.50
N GLN A 1126 -12.40 23.12 -33.38
CA GLN A 1126 -12.40 24.57 -33.29
C GLN A 1126 -10.97 25.14 -33.27
N LEU A 1127 -10.04 24.48 -32.58
CA LEU A 1127 -8.61 24.82 -32.63
C LEU A 1127 -8.04 24.63 -34.06
N ILE A 1128 -8.41 23.54 -34.72
CA ILE A 1128 -8.03 23.29 -36.12
C ILE A 1128 -8.58 24.38 -37.04
N LYS A 1129 -9.83 24.83 -36.86
CA LYS A 1129 -10.44 25.95 -37.61
C LYS A 1129 -9.75 27.29 -37.35
N ILE A 1130 -9.35 27.57 -36.11
CA ILE A 1130 -8.63 28.80 -35.75
C ILE A 1130 -7.24 28.80 -36.40
N GLU A 1131 -6.51 27.69 -36.36
CA GLU A 1131 -5.19 27.57 -36.98
C GLU A 1131 -5.25 27.59 -38.51
N THR A 1132 -6.23 26.91 -39.13
CA THR A 1132 -6.45 27.03 -40.59
C THR A 1132 -6.90 28.44 -41.00
N GLY A 1133 -7.64 29.15 -40.14
CA GLY A 1133 -7.98 30.55 -40.31
C GLY A 1133 -6.75 31.46 -40.32
N LYS A 1134 -5.82 31.29 -39.39
CA LYS A 1134 -4.54 32.04 -39.33
C LYS A 1134 -3.69 31.82 -40.59
N ILE A 1135 -3.59 30.58 -41.04
CA ILE A 1135 -2.89 30.21 -42.29
C ILE A 1135 -3.56 30.84 -43.52
N SER A 1136 -4.89 30.99 -43.51
CA SER A 1136 -5.63 31.63 -44.61
C SER A 1136 -5.51 33.16 -44.61
N SER A 1137 -5.41 33.80 -43.44
CA SER A 1137 -5.17 35.24 -43.32
C SER A 1137 -3.74 35.63 -43.68
N GLU A 1138 -2.74 34.80 -43.35
CA GLU A 1138 -1.35 35.02 -43.78
C GLU A 1138 -1.21 34.96 -45.31
N ARG A 1139 -1.99 34.09 -45.97
CA ARG A 1139 -2.05 33.97 -47.44
C ARG A 1139 -2.83 35.08 -48.16
N THR A 1140 -3.54 35.95 -47.45
CA THR A 1140 -4.25 37.11 -48.05
C THR A 1140 -3.50 38.43 -47.86
N THR A 1141 -2.42 38.43 -47.07
CA THR A 1141 -1.49 39.55 -46.89
C THR A 1141 -0.15 39.39 -47.62
N GLU A 1142 0.07 38.26 -48.29
CA GLU A 1142 1.02 38.11 -49.41
C GLU A 1142 0.27 38.31 -50.74
#